data_AF-A0A425WEW7-F1
#
_entry.id   AF-A0A425WEW7-F1
#
_cell.length_a   1.000
_cell.length_b   1.000
_cell.length_c   1.000
_cell.angle_alpha   90.00
_cell.angle_beta   90.00
_cell.angle_gamma   90.00
#
_symmetry.space_group_name_H-M   'P 1'
#
loop_
_entity.id
_entity.type
_entity.pdbx_description
1 polymer ?
#
loop_
_entity_poly.entity_id
_entity_poly.type
_entity_poly.pdbx_seq_one_letter_code
_entity_poly.pdbx_strand_id
1 'polypeptide(L)'
;MNKVTVFISLSNSYALKNKYQELICLYQARFIASQQSDLQMVKSIEEQAAALESEGIHVPATSVIILSYNTLKFTKQCLESVKNTVDLDRNQIVVVDNASTDGSVEYLRSLDWITLIENHENRGFPGGCNDGIKNASPDNDIYLLNSDTILLPNSLFWLKTGLYESDKTGSTGSVTNYASANQMIERKWKSVDDVISFGTKTNVPMDRPYEYRMYLIGFSLLLKRTVLNQTGLLDERFNPGNSEDLDICFRIGQNGFFNVLCRNSFVVHFGSRSFAELQKNGRSFGNILKRNNEKLVRKMQFDPWPELCSAKNWALSKIKEDENSAFSVLELGCGIGSSACRLKTLFPKAEYTGIELDELKAPYARAFGNIITDKNPENKLKENTFDYIIFSSDKEEKITSRFAPYLKSNGQFINNIGGKPVLSISMLCNGKHKTETKKTLESLKTIISRIPSELIIVDTGCDDEMKEIIGKYADKVVPFKWCDDFAKARNAGLKQCSGEWFMFIDDDEWFENTDELVSFFTSGEYKKYYQASYIIRNYFDTAGKDYDDFWGARLCKLTDETHFTGIIHEYITPLIGECKMIHSFVHHYGYAYTNKEEHLAKARRNIKPLLRMIKENPGDIHWRSQLAQEYIAVRDSSKLLDLCDKTLKMLDGIDNPEINRLRGDFYFGKVWADNELFDYDQTIEDFNVYRKDRRNNDICNASLYFSAVFAFFKKKDFKHAINYSHRYMELYLAWKDLPDLSEKLNSNGSLTTRDVFNSRKVAQLIAFLICSGIEIGEADDLHRYFKYLKNLKKDGSQYRFIAGKLIDAIAELPYDERFIGYADELLSYPDIASQCSDHAKELEESDKKEKNGKTAKLIRVLGQTANGRNYYLDYLRLRYEAEYGADEKRLYDRFRALVLMTNDFFNLDDSIWQIALEKGLDIAAVLKQVPLKKWCHVVNTYFDKHDEERVLPVRKMMAAFSDDCDIRFRFFRLKSKEKEIADHKDDFEISDELLKYSKACVDYYKNIYSKEQFESEPLSSMLPPQCQFALNFLKAGEEKSSVKRESLLCDCLGIYEPFDKIVLQCIEREKKKHLFIFLVCKASQWESLDSLWEACDTDPDSRTMVIPIPYYDKNQDGTLGEYHFERDGFPKKCMASYFADVDLKALHPDVIFIADQMDESNPDAAVPAEYYSNVLSGLTKMLILVPPLVMKKPGTGDRVLAQVKEQLKQM
;
A
#
# COMPACT_ATOMS: atom_id res chain seq x y z
N MET A 1 14.59 -46.55 13.96
CA MET A 1 14.38 -46.64 15.42
C MET A 1 12.90 -46.35 15.68
N ASN A 2 12.21 -47.16 16.48
CA ASN A 2 10.80 -46.89 16.83
C ASN A 2 10.73 -45.54 17.58
N LYS A 3 9.86 -44.61 17.15
CA LYS A 3 9.75 -43.25 17.72
C LYS A 3 9.41 -43.28 19.21
N VAL A 4 8.63 -44.26 19.69
CA VAL A 4 8.29 -44.42 21.10
C VAL A 4 9.56 -44.71 21.93
N THR A 5 10.44 -45.58 21.43
CA THR A 5 11.70 -45.97 22.11
C THR A 5 12.66 -44.80 22.31
N VAL A 6 12.60 -43.77 21.44
CA VAL A 6 13.43 -42.56 21.59
C VAL A 6 13.04 -41.80 22.85
N PHE A 7 11.74 -41.57 23.06
CA PHE A 7 11.26 -40.82 24.23
C PHE A 7 11.38 -41.61 25.54
N ILE A 8 11.31 -42.94 25.50
CA ILE A 8 11.60 -43.78 26.67
C ILE A 8 13.08 -43.74 27.01
N SER A 9 13.97 -43.81 26.02
CA SER A 9 15.41 -43.64 26.24
C SER A 9 15.71 -42.26 26.83
N LEU A 10 15.02 -41.22 26.35
CA LEU A 10 15.14 -39.87 26.87
C LEU A 10 14.63 -39.77 28.32
N SER A 11 13.48 -40.40 28.63
CA SER A 11 12.94 -40.53 29.98
C SER A 11 13.98 -41.14 30.93
N ASN A 12 14.55 -42.29 30.55
CA ASN A 12 15.60 -42.95 31.34
C ASN A 12 16.84 -42.07 31.56
N SER A 13 17.19 -41.23 30.58
CA SER A 13 18.31 -40.29 30.71
C SER A 13 18.06 -39.15 31.70
N TYR A 14 16.79 -38.80 31.91
CA TYR A 14 16.35 -37.79 32.88
C TYR A 14 16.03 -38.35 34.26
N ALA A 15 15.85 -39.66 34.40
CA ALA A 15 15.38 -40.29 35.63
C ALA A 15 16.21 -39.98 36.88
N LEU A 16 17.51 -39.70 36.72
CA LEU A 16 18.42 -39.31 37.81
C LEU A 16 18.75 -37.80 37.81
N LYS A 17 18.26 -37.02 36.84
CA LYS A 17 18.62 -35.61 36.64
C LYS A 17 17.46 -34.66 36.92
N ASN A 18 16.27 -34.95 36.40
CA ASN A 18 15.09 -34.11 36.53
C ASN A 18 13.81 -34.96 36.32
N LYS A 19 13.07 -35.17 37.42
CA LYS A 19 11.85 -35.99 37.44
C LYS A 19 10.69 -35.40 36.62
N TYR A 20 10.60 -34.07 36.50
CA TYR A 20 9.58 -33.44 35.67
C TYR A 20 9.84 -33.68 34.18
N GLN A 21 11.10 -33.59 33.75
CA GLN A 21 11.48 -33.91 32.36
C GLN A 21 11.32 -35.40 32.04
N GLU A 22 11.60 -36.29 33.01
CA GLU A 22 11.28 -37.72 32.91
C GLU A 22 9.78 -37.93 32.61
N LEU A 23 8.90 -37.34 33.45
CA LEU A 23 7.45 -37.46 33.28
C LEU A 23 6.94 -36.87 31.95
N ILE A 24 7.48 -35.74 31.49
CA ILE A 24 7.13 -35.14 30.19
C ILE A 24 7.51 -36.07 29.03
N CYS A 25 8.64 -36.78 29.13
CA CYS A 25 9.04 -37.79 28.14
C CYS A 25 8.07 -38.97 28.08
N LEU A 26 7.58 -39.43 29.24
CA LEU A 26 6.56 -40.49 29.30
C LEU A 26 5.25 -40.05 28.65
N TYR A 27 4.78 -38.82 28.88
CA TYR A 27 3.58 -38.31 28.20
C TYR A 27 3.74 -38.28 26.68
N GLN A 28 4.89 -37.84 26.17
CA GLN A 28 5.14 -37.83 24.74
C GLN A 28 5.25 -39.26 24.17
N ALA A 29 5.86 -40.19 24.91
CA ALA A 29 5.92 -41.60 24.53
C ALA A 29 4.51 -42.22 24.47
N ARG A 30 3.64 -41.92 25.45
CA ARG A 30 2.24 -42.36 25.51
C ARG A 30 1.46 -41.84 24.30
N PHE A 31 1.56 -40.55 23.99
CA PHE A 31 0.91 -39.95 22.82
C PHE A 31 1.34 -40.61 21.50
N ILE A 32 2.63 -40.89 21.32
CA ILE A 32 3.11 -41.54 20.09
C ILE A 32 2.66 -43.02 20.04
N ALA A 33 2.64 -43.71 21.18
CA ALA A 33 2.17 -45.11 21.24
C ALA A 33 0.67 -45.22 20.95
N SER A 34 -0.16 -44.27 21.42
CA SER A 34 -1.59 -44.25 21.12
C SER A 34 -1.87 -44.02 19.63
N GLN A 35 -1.12 -43.14 18.97
CA GLN A 35 -1.18 -42.93 17.51
C GLN A 35 -0.77 -44.19 16.71
N GLN A 36 0.06 -45.05 17.29
CA GLN A 36 0.46 -46.34 16.69
C GLN A 36 -0.47 -47.51 17.05
N SER A 37 -1.51 -47.27 17.86
CA SER A 37 -2.43 -48.30 18.37
C SER A 37 -1.75 -49.44 19.17
N ASP A 38 -0.63 -49.14 19.84
CA ASP A 38 0.09 -50.11 20.68
C ASP A 38 -0.40 -50.06 22.15
N LEU A 39 -1.53 -50.72 22.42
CA LEU A 39 -2.22 -50.67 23.71
C LEU A 39 -1.39 -51.24 24.87
N GLN A 40 -0.55 -52.25 24.62
CA GLN A 40 0.31 -52.83 25.65
C GLN A 40 1.39 -51.83 26.08
N MET A 41 1.97 -51.11 25.10
CA MET A 41 2.97 -50.09 25.36
C MET A 41 2.38 -48.87 26.08
N VAL A 42 1.19 -48.41 25.67
CA VAL A 42 0.45 -47.32 26.35
C VAL A 42 0.27 -47.64 27.83
N LYS A 43 -0.26 -48.83 28.15
CA LYS A 43 -0.49 -49.24 29.54
C LYS A 43 0.79 -49.26 30.37
N SER A 44 1.88 -49.78 29.81
CA SER A 44 3.18 -49.81 30.51
C SER A 44 3.75 -48.41 30.78
N ILE A 45 3.57 -47.47 29.85
CA ILE A 45 3.99 -46.07 30.02
C ILE A 45 3.11 -45.36 31.05
N GLU A 46 1.80 -45.61 31.04
CA GLU A 46 0.86 -45.03 32.02
C GLU A 46 1.16 -45.51 33.45
N GLU A 47 1.53 -46.79 33.64
CA GLU A 47 1.97 -47.31 34.95
C GLU A 47 3.24 -46.60 35.44
N GLN A 48 4.21 -46.32 34.56
CA GLN A 48 5.43 -45.58 34.90
C GLN A 48 5.15 -44.11 35.23
N ALA A 49 4.28 -43.45 34.45
CA ALA A 49 3.88 -42.07 34.70
C ALA A 49 3.13 -41.94 36.03
N ALA A 50 2.19 -42.85 36.31
CA ALA A 50 1.43 -42.88 37.56
C ALA A 50 2.34 -43.09 38.79
N ALA A 51 3.43 -43.86 38.65
CA ALA A 51 4.41 -44.02 39.72
C ALA A 51 5.08 -42.67 40.08
N LEU A 52 5.56 -41.90 39.09
CA LEU A 52 6.14 -40.58 39.33
C LEU A 52 5.11 -39.59 39.89
N GLU A 53 3.87 -39.63 39.42
CA GLU A 53 2.79 -38.80 39.95
C GLU A 53 2.50 -39.14 41.42
N SER A 54 2.55 -40.41 41.81
CA SER A 54 2.38 -40.84 43.20
C SER A 54 3.52 -40.38 44.13
N GLU A 55 4.70 -40.08 43.56
CA GLU A 55 5.83 -39.46 44.27
C GLU A 55 5.69 -37.93 44.39
N GLY A 56 4.57 -37.35 43.94
CA GLY A 56 4.29 -35.92 44.00
C GLY A 56 4.82 -35.11 42.81
N ILE A 57 5.30 -35.78 41.76
CA ILE A 57 5.77 -35.11 40.54
C ILE A 57 4.57 -34.87 39.63
N HIS A 58 4.12 -33.62 39.55
CA HIS A 58 3.01 -33.24 38.69
C HIS A 58 3.42 -32.19 37.67
N VAL A 59 3.07 -32.44 36.41
CA VAL A 59 3.26 -31.50 35.30
C VAL A 59 1.87 -31.14 34.75
N PRO A 60 1.36 -29.92 35.00
CA PRO A 60 0.08 -29.45 34.48
C PRO A 60 -0.13 -29.69 33.00
N ALA A 61 -1.39 -29.81 32.59
CA ALA A 61 -1.77 -29.75 31.18
C ALA A 61 -1.49 -28.36 30.57
N THR A 62 -1.57 -28.22 29.25
CA THR A 62 -1.37 -26.95 28.56
C THR A 62 -2.66 -26.51 27.87
N SER A 63 -3.00 -25.23 28.01
CA SER A 63 -4.03 -24.57 27.20
C SER A 63 -3.35 -23.79 26.08
N VAL A 64 -3.54 -24.25 24.84
CA VAL A 64 -3.03 -23.60 23.63
C VAL A 64 -4.01 -22.53 23.20
N ILE A 65 -3.62 -21.27 23.34
CA ILE A 65 -4.42 -20.09 23.03
C ILE A 65 -4.03 -19.60 21.64
N ILE A 66 -5.00 -19.61 20.72
CA ILE A 66 -4.81 -19.16 19.33
C ILE A 66 -5.76 -17.99 19.05
N LEU A 67 -5.20 -16.82 18.75
CA LEU A 67 -5.98 -15.64 18.36
C LEU A 67 -6.14 -15.59 16.84
N SER A 68 -7.39 -15.59 16.37
CA SER A 68 -7.77 -15.49 14.96
C SER A 68 -8.32 -14.11 14.63
N TYR A 69 -7.85 -13.50 13.54
CA TYR A 69 -8.42 -12.25 13.02
C TYR A 69 -8.14 -12.11 11.51
N ASN A 70 -9.19 -12.29 10.70
CA ASN A 70 -9.15 -12.12 9.23
C ASN A 70 -8.00 -12.87 8.52
N THR A 71 -7.73 -14.10 8.97
CA THR A 71 -6.63 -14.94 8.49
C THR A 71 -7.06 -16.39 8.21
N LEU A 72 -8.29 -16.62 7.73
CA LEU A 72 -8.92 -17.94 7.58
C LEU A 72 -7.99 -19.03 7.03
N LYS A 73 -7.27 -18.73 5.94
CA LYS A 73 -6.33 -19.69 5.32
C LYS A 73 -5.25 -20.15 6.30
N PHE A 74 -4.64 -19.22 7.02
CA PHE A 74 -3.54 -19.51 7.95
C PHE A 74 -4.06 -20.14 9.24
N THR A 75 -5.20 -19.65 9.77
CA THR A 75 -5.86 -20.25 10.94
C THR A 75 -6.18 -21.72 10.71
N LYS A 76 -6.66 -22.09 9.50
CA LYS A 76 -6.86 -23.49 9.09
C LYS A 76 -5.58 -24.32 9.18
N GLN A 77 -4.48 -23.82 8.60
CA GLN A 77 -3.18 -24.51 8.60
C GLN A 77 -2.61 -24.66 10.02
N CYS A 78 -2.73 -23.62 10.86
CA CYS A 78 -2.32 -23.66 12.25
C CYS A 78 -3.09 -24.73 13.03
N LEU A 79 -4.43 -24.72 12.96
CA LEU A 79 -5.27 -25.69 13.66
C LEU A 79 -5.08 -27.13 13.17
N GLU A 80 -4.88 -27.33 11.87
CA GLU A 80 -4.53 -28.64 11.31
C GLU A 80 -3.19 -29.14 11.88
N SER A 81 -2.17 -28.28 11.95
CA SER A 81 -0.88 -28.63 12.54
C SER A 81 -0.98 -28.95 14.03
N VAL A 82 -1.79 -28.20 14.79
CA VAL A 82 -2.05 -28.43 16.21
C VAL A 82 -2.74 -29.78 16.42
N LYS A 83 -3.82 -30.06 15.66
CA LYS A 83 -4.54 -31.33 15.73
C LYS A 83 -3.64 -32.54 15.46
N ASN A 84 -2.63 -32.37 14.60
CA ASN A 84 -1.70 -33.44 14.23
C ASN A 84 -0.52 -33.62 15.18
N THR A 85 -0.24 -32.65 16.07
CA THR A 85 1.01 -32.63 16.85
C THR A 85 0.82 -32.48 18.36
N VAL A 86 -0.38 -32.14 18.83
CA VAL A 86 -0.71 -31.97 20.25
C VAL A 86 -1.58 -33.14 20.73
N ASP A 87 -1.27 -33.67 21.91
CA ASP A 87 -2.12 -34.64 22.60
C ASP A 87 -3.38 -33.96 23.15
N LEU A 88 -4.49 -34.09 22.42
CA LEU A 88 -5.77 -33.48 22.75
C LEU A 88 -6.46 -34.14 23.96
N ASP A 89 -6.06 -35.36 24.35
CA ASP A 89 -6.58 -35.99 25.57
C ASP A 89 -6.06 -35.27 26.82
N ARG A 90 -4.86 -34.69 26.71
CA ARG A 90 -4.19 -34.01 27.82
C ARG A 90 -4.31 -32.49 27.76
N ASN A 91 -4.35 -31.89 26.58
CA ASN A 91 -4.20 -30.45 26.40
C ASN A 91 -5.49 -29.81 25.83
N GLN A 92 -5.77 -28.59 26.27
CA GLN A 92 -6.93 -27.82 25.83
C GLN A 92 -6.55 -26.90 24.66
N ILE A 93 -7.39 -26.81 23.64
CA ILE A 93 -7.23 -25.85 22.54
C ILE A 93 -8.30 -24.77 22.69
N VAL A 94 -7.87 -23.52 22.89
CA VAL A 94 -8.75 -22.36 23.03
C VAL A 94 -8.49 -21.43 21.86
N VAL A 95 -9.51 -21.19 21.05
CA VAL A 95 -9.42 -20.29 19.91
C VAL A 95 -10.28 -19.06 20.18
N VAL A 96 -9.67 -17.88 20.07
CA VAL A 96 -10.37 -16.60 20.21
C VAL A 96 -10.53 -16.01 18.81
N ASP A 97 -11.76 -15.92 18.30
CA ASP A 97 -12.05 -15.12 17.11
C ASP A 97 -12.23 -13.64 17.52
N ASN A 98 -11.38 -12.77 16.99
CA ASN A 98 -11.31 -11.37 17.40
C ASN A 98 -12.15 -10.45 16.51
N ALA A 99 -13.39 -10.86 16.22
CA ALA A 99 -14.34 -10.25 15.28
C ALA A 99 -13.91 -10.34 13.81
N SER A 100 -13.64 -11.56 13.32
CA SER A 100 -13.32 -11.78 11.90
C SER A 100 -14.54 -11.63 10.99
N THR A 101 -14.32 -11.22 9.74
CA THR A 101 -15.35 -11.05 8.70
C THR A 101 -15.05 -11.84 7.42
N ASP A 102 -14.01 -12.66 7.42
CA ASP A 102 -13.49 -13.40 6.26
C ASP A 102 -13.97 -14.86 6.17
N GLY A 103 -14.97 -15.24 6.97
CA GLY A 103 -15.45 -16.62 7.09
C GLY A 103 -14.73 -17.45 8.18
N SER A 104 -13.82 -16.84 8.95
CA SER A 104 -13.10 -17.55 10.02
C SER A 104 -14.02 -18.07 11.12
N VAL A 105 -14.97 -17.25 11.59
CA VAL A 105 -15.84 -17.64 12.70
C VAL A 105 -16.76 -18.82 12.34
N GLU A 106 -17.30 -18.86 11.11
CA GLU A 106 -18.11 -19.97 10.63
C GLU A 106 -17.32 -21.28 10.58
N TYR A 107 -16.07 -21.22 10.11
CA TYR A 107 -15.17 -22.36 10.13
C TYR A 107 -14.86 -22.82 11.57
N LEU A 108 -14.55 -21.88 12.47
CA LEU A 108 -14.22 -22.21 13.85
C LEU A 108 -15.41 -22.84 14.59
N ARG A 109 -16.63 -22.34 14.39
CA ARG A 109 -17.87 -22.94 14.94
C ARG A 109 -18.11 -24.38 14.48
N SER A 110 -17.54 -24.79 13.35
CA SER A 110 -17.67 -26.16 12.84
C SER A 110 -16.76 -27.18 13.53
N LEU A 111 -15.84 -26.74 14.39
CA LEU A 111 -14.88 -27.60 15.08
C LEU A 111 -15.36 -27.91 16.50
N ASP A 112 -15.58 -29.18 16.81
CA ASP A 112 -16.07 -29.68 18.11
C ASP A 112 -14.97 -29.93 19.17
N TRP A 113 -13.72 -29.95 18.74
CA TRP A 113 -12.54 -30.25 19.57
C TRP A 113 -11.82 -29.00 20.10
N ILE A 114 -12.39 -27.81 19.90
CA ILE A 114 -11.84 -26.53 20.40
C ILE A 114 -12.82 -25.86 21.36
N THR A 115 -12.29 -25.05 22.28
CA THR A 115 -13.07 -24.04 23.00
C THR A 115 -13.03 -22.74 22.20
N LEU A 116 -14.13 -22.38 21.54
CA LEU A 116 -14.24 -21.15 20.76
C LEU A 116 -14.75 -19.98 21.64
N ILE A 117 -14.07 -18.84 21.56
CA ILE A 117 -14.45 -17.58 22.17
C ILE A 117 -14.63 -16.57 21.04
N GLU A 118 -15.81 -15.95 20.97
CA GLU A 118 -16.15 -15.00 19.90
C GLU A 118 -16.23 -13.59 20.47
N ASN A 119 -15.24 -12.75 20.16
CA ASN A 119 -15.27 -11.35 20.52
C ASN A 119 -16.14 -10.56 19.53
N HIS A 120 -16.92 -9.60 20.06
CA HIS A 120 -17.76 -8.72 19.23
C HIS A 120 -16.97 -7.59 18.55
N GLU A 121 -15.76 -7.30 19.02
CA GLU A 121 -14.86 -6.30 18.45
C GLU A 121 -13.41 -6.80 18.50
N ASN A 122 -12.53 -6.22 17.67
CA ASN A 122 -11.11 -6.55 17.71
C ASN A 122 -10.43 -5.89 18.92
N ARG A 123 -10.13 -6.70 19.94
CA ARG A 123 -9.50 -6.28 21.21
C ARG A 123 -7.96 -6.19 21.14
N GLY A 124 -7.39 -6.29 19.93
CA GLY A 124 -5.95 -6.40 19.73
C GLY A 124 -5.36 -7.72 20.24
N PHE A 125 -4.05 -7.90 20.03
CA PHE A 125 -3.33 -9.10 20.46
C PHE A 125 -3.37 -9.33 21.98
N PRO A 126 -2.94 -8.40 22.85
CA PRO A 126 -2.93 -8.63 24.29
C PRO A 126 -4.34 -8.86 24.85
N GLY A 127 -5.34 -8.09 24.40
CA GLY A 127 -6.72 -8.25 24.85
C GLY A 127 -7.33 -9.59 24.45
N GLY A 128 -7.22 -9.97 23.18
CA GLY A 128 -7.73 -11.26 22.69
C GLY A 128 -7.03 -12.46 23.35
N CYS A 129 -5.70 -12.42 23.49
CA CYS A 129 -4.97 -13.47 24.22
C CYS A 129 -5.40 -13.55 25.69
N ASN A 130 -5.62 -12.42 26.36
CA ASN A 130 -6.12 -12.41 27.75
C ASN A 130 -7.51 -13.03 27.88
N ASP A 131 -8.40 -12.82 26.91
CA ASP A 131 -9.72 -13.45 26.92
C ASP A 131 -9.61 -14.97 26.77
N GLY A 132 -8.68 -15.44 25.94
CA GLY A 132 -8.32 -16.85 25.86
C GLY A 132 -7.76 -17.40 27.18
N ILE A 133 -6.83 -16.68 27.82
CA ILE A 133 -6.23 -17.09 29.11
C ILE A 133 -7.27 -17.21 30.22
N LYS A 134 -8.25 -16.29 30.28
CA LYS A 134 -9.31 -16.29 31.30
C LYS A 134 -10.27 -17.46 31.16
N ASN A 135 -10.46 -17.98 29.94
CA ASN A 135 -11.34 -19.10 29.63
C ASN A 135 -10.59 -20.44 29.52
N ALA A 136 -9.26 -20.41 29.63
CA ALA A 136 -8.44 -21.60 29.76
C ALA A 136 -8.64 -22.26 31.13
N SER A 137 -8.46 -23.58 31.21
CA SER A 137 -8.49 -24.30 32.49
C SER A 137 -7.51 -23.66 33.49
N PRO A 138 -7.93 -23.47 34.76
CA PRO A 138 -7.24 -22.61 35.72
C PRO A 138 -5.84 -23.09 36.07
N ASP A 139 -5.61 -24.40 36.06
CA ASP A 139 -4.33 -25.02 36.44
C ASP A 139 -3.37 -25.23 35.26
N ASN A 140 -3.87 -25.09 34.02
CA ASN A 140 -3.06 -25.36 32.83
C ASN A 140 -2.00 -24.28 32.60
N ASP A 141 -0.80 -24.70 32.19
CA ASP A 141 0.19 -23.79 31.61
C ASP A 141 -0.37 -23.16 30.32
N ILE A 142 0.00 -21.91 30.03
CA ILE A 142 -0.57 -21.13 28.93
C ILE A 142 0.39 -21.12 27.76
N TYR A 143 -0.04 -21.63 26.60
CA TYR A 143 0.75 -21.54 25.37
C TYR A 143 0.11 -20.56 24.40
N LEU A 144 0.71 -19.39 24.22
CA LEU A 144 0.29 -18.43 23.20
C LEU A 144 0.91 -18.83 21.86
N LEU A 145 0.06 -19.12 20.88
CA LEU A 145 0.45 -19.53 19.55
C LEU A 145 -0.27 -18.67 18.50
N ASN A 146 0.49 -17.99 17.65
CA ASN A 146 -0.10 -17.20 16.58
C ASN A 146 -0.85 -18.07 15.55
N SER A 147 -1.96 -17.55 15.02
CA SER A 147 -2.76 -18.23 13.99
C SER A 147 -2.07 -18.33 12.62
N ASP A 148 -0.97 -17.61 12.40
CA ASP A 148 -0.14 -17.65 11.19
C ASP A 148 1.14 -18.48 11.36
N THR A 149 1.03 -19.58 12.11
CA THR A 149 2.12 -20.54 12.36
C THR A 149 1.76 -21.95 11.88
N ILE A 150 2.78 -22.80 11.71
CA ILE A 150 2.63 -24.25 11.61
C ILE A 150 3.43 -24.87 12.75
N LEU A 151 2.71 -25.51 13.68
CA LEU A 151 3.31 -26.23 14.80
C LEU A 151 3.86 -27.56 14.29
N LEU A 152 5.17 -27.74 14.38
CA LEU A 152 5.84 -28.95 13.92
C LEU A 152 5.83 -30.03 15.02
N PRO A 153 6.02 -31.31 14.65
CA PRO A 153 6.09 -32.39 15.63
C PRO A 153 7.11 -32.09 16.74
N ASN A 154 6.75 -32.41 17.98
CA ASN A 154 7.53 -32.23 19.20
C ASN A 154 7.84 -30.78 19.62
N SER A 155 7.39 -29.73 18.92
CA SER A 155 7.67 -28.34 19.32
C SER A 155 7.17 -28.03 20.74
N LEU A 156 5.88 -28.30 21.02
CA LEU A 156 5.29 -28.09 22.35
C LEU A 156 5.97 -28.96 23.42
N PHE A 157 6.34 -30.19 23.08
CA PHE A 157 7.08 -31.07 23.97
C PHE A 157 8.40 -30.44 24.42
N TRP A 158 9.20 -29.90 23.49
CA TRP A 158 10.48 -29.28 23.81
C TRP A 158 10.36 -27.96 24.57
N LEU A 159 9.32 -27.16 24.30
CA LEU A 159 8.98 -26.01 25.13
C LEU A 159 8.67 -26.44 26.57
N LYS A 160 7.87 -27.49 26.73
CA LYS A 160 7.50 -28.00 28.05
C LYS A 160 8.69 -28.57 28.82
N THR A 161 9.58 -29.30 28.17
CA THR A 161 10.83 -29.76 28.81
C THR A 161 11.72 -28.60 29.25
N GLY A 162 11.75 -27.50 28.49
CA GLY A 162 12.47 -26.27 28.89
C GLY A 162 11.80 -25.55 30.05
N LEU A 163 10.46 -25.49 30.07
CA LEU A 163 9.69 -24.82 31.13
C LEU A 163 9.89 -25.49 32.49
N TYR A 164 10.12 -26.81 32.50
CA TYR A 164 10.37 -27.62 33.69
C TYR A 164 11.83 -28.05 33.84
N GLU A 165 12.77 -27.42 33.11
CA GLU A 165 14.21 -27.64 33.32
C GLU A 165 14.65 -27.15 34.70
N SER A 166 14.03 -26.07 35.19
CA SER A 166 14.31 -25.44 36.46
C SER A 166 13.03 -24.87 37.06
N ASP A 167 12.90 -24.90 38.38
CA ASP A 167 11.79 -24.24 39.09
C ASP A 167 11.80 -22.72 38.93
N LYS A 168 12.94 -22.16 38.50
CA LYS A 168 13.08 -20.74 38.16
C LYS A 168 12.69 -20.42 36.73
N THR A 169 12.31 -21.37 35.88
CA THR A 169 11.87 -21.04 34.51
C THR A 169 10.40 -20.61 34.51
N GLY A 170 10.15 -19.38 34.03
CA GLY A 170 8.81 -18.80 33.96
C GLY A 170 8.19 -18.82 32.57
N SER A 171 9.02 -18.80 31.52
CA SER A 171 8.55 -18.90 30.14
C SER A 171 9.53 -19.63 29.23
N THR A 172 9.00 -20.17 28.12
CA THR A 172 9.79 -20.71 27.02
C THR A 172 9.30 -20.24 25.65
N GLY A 173 10.22 -20.14 24.70
CA GLY A 173 9.93 -19.71 23.32
C GLY A 173 10.62 -20.57 22.28
N SER A 174 10.08 -20.57 21.06
CA SER A 174 10.61 -21.36 19.94
C SER A 174 11.55 -20.56 19.04
N VAL A 175 12.43 -21.27 18.33
CA VAL A 175 13.08 -20.72 17.13
C VAL A 175 12.16 -20.83 15.91
N THR A 176 12.41 -20.04 14.86
CA THR A 176 11.54 -19.99 13.67
C THR A 176 12.29 -19.53 12.41
N ASN A 177 11.62 -19.56 11.25
CA ASN A 177 12.11 -18.96 9.99
C ASN A 177 11.87 -17.45 9.90
N TYR A 178 11.05 -16.86 10.77
CA TYR A 178 10.72 -15.43 10.73
C TYR A 178 10.36 -14.88 12.11
N ALA A 179 11.31 -14.18 12.76
CA ALA A 179 11.11 -13.44 14.01
C ALA A 179 12.26 -12.45 14.26
N SER A 180 12.09 -11.53 15.20
CA SER A 180 13.16 -10.70 15.76
C SER A 180 13.85 -11.41 16.95
N ALA A 181 14.61 -10.65 17.76
CA ALA A 181 15.24 -11.11 19.01
C ALA A 181 16.19 -12.32 18.88
N ASN A 182 16.80 -12.51 17.71
CA ASN A 182 17.65 -13.66 17.40
C ASN A 182 16.95 -15.01 17.62
N GLN A 183 15.61 -15.05 17.46
CA GLN A 183 14.82 -16.29 17.41
C GLN A 183 14.65 -16.83 15.98
N MET A 184 15.03 -16.04 14.97
CA MET A 184 15.06 -16.49 13.58
C MET A 184 16.33 -17.30 13.30
N ILE A 185 16.16 -18.44 12.62
CA ILE A 185 17.27 -19.17 12.00
C ILE A 185 17.58 -18.50 10.66
N GLU A 186 18.73 -17.83 10.58
CA GLU A 186 19.16 -17.11 9.39
C GLU A 186 19.58 -18.08 8.28
N ARG A 187 18.67 -18.28 7.33
CA ARG A 187 18.87 -19.12 6.15
C ARG A 187 17.97 -18.67 5.01
N LYS A 188 18.44 -18.84 3.77
CA LYS A 188 17.60 -18.70 2.57
C LYS A 188 16.71 -19.95 2.43
N TRP A 189 15.39 -19.74 2.46
CA TRP A 189 14.38 -20.79 2.30
C TRP A 189 13.89 -20.85 0.86
N LYS A 190 13.79 -22.04 0.28
CA LYS A 190 13.30 -22.22 -1.10
C LYS A 190 11.77 -22.19 -1.20
N SER A 191 11.10 -22.71 -0.18
CA SER A 191 9.65 -22.81 -0.08
C SER A 191 9.24 -23.05 1.38
N VAL A 192 7.94 -23.02 1.67
CA VAL A 192 7.41 -23.40 2.99
C VAL A 192 7.74 -24.86 3.33
N ASP A 193 7.69 -25.76 2.34
CA ASP A 193 8.04 -27.17 2.53
C ASP A 193 9.52 -27.38 2.92
N ASP A 194 10.42 -26.54 2.39
CA ASP A 194 11.84 -26.53 2.80
C ASP A 194 11.97 -26.15 4.28
N VAL A 195 11.19 -25.17 4.74
CA VAL A 195 11.13 -24.77 6.16
C VAL A 195 10.58 -25.90 7.04
N ILE A 196 9.46 -26.51 6.64
CA ILE A 196 8.84 -27.63 7.36
C ILE A 196 9.82 -28.81 7.45
N SER A 197 10.48 -29.15 6.34
CA SER A 197 11.48 -30.23 6.28
C SER A 197 12.67 -29.97 7.19
N PHE A 198 13.16 -28.74 7.22
CA PHE A 198 14.22 -28.33 8.15
C PHE A 198 13.76 -28.45 9.61
N GLY A 199 12.65 -27.79 9.96
CA GLY A 199 12.12 -27.77 11.32
C GLY A 199 11.83 -29.17 11.87
N THR A 200 11.28 -30.06 11.03
CA THR A 200 11.02 -31.46 11.40
C THR A 200 12.31 -32.23 11.69
N LYS A 201 13.42 -31.91 11.02
CA LYS A 201 14.73 -32.52 11.27
C LYS A 201 15.45 -31.90 12.47
N THR A 202 15.09 -30.68 12.88
CA THR A 202 15.70 -29.99 14.03
C THR A 202 14.93 -30.16 15.33
N ASN A 203 13.65 -30.56 15.29
CA ASN A 203 12.82 -30.85 16.48
C ASN A 203 13.14 -32.20 17.12
N VAL A 204 14.42 -32.43 17.35
CA VAL A 204 15.00 -33.67 17.87
C VAL A 204 15.86 -33.34 19.09
N PRO A 205 16.28 -34.35 19.89
CA PRO A 205 17.21 -34.10 20.99
C PRO A 205 18.47 -33.37 20.50
N MET A 206 18.85 -32.32 21.22
CA MET A 206 19.96 -31.43 20.87
C MET A 206 20.85 -31.27 22.09
N ASP A 207 22.17 -31.14 21.87
CA ASP A 207 23.07 -30.73 22.94
C ASP A 207 22.86 -29.23 23.24
N ARG A 208 22.68 -28.88 24.51
CA ARG A 208 22.37 -27.52 25.01
C ARG A 208 21.19 -26.86 24.29
N PRO A 209 19.97 -27.39 24.44
CA PRO A 209 18.80 -26.85 23.78
C PRO A 209 18.34 -25.50 24.37
N TYR A 210 18.81 -25.13 25.57
CA TYR A 210 18.28 -24.01 26.32
C TYR A 210 19.22 -22.80 26.28
N GLU A 211 18.69 -21.67 25.83
CA GLU A 211 19.37 -20.38 25.88
C GLU A 211 18.55 -19.39 26.70
N TYR A 212 19.15 -18.84 27.75
CA TYR A 212 18.48 -17.86 28.61
C TYR A 212 18.42 -16.50 27.90
N ARG A 213 17.25 -15.87 27.95
CA ARG A 213 16.95 -14.60 27.30
C ARG A 213 16.35 -13.59 28.25
N MET A 214 16.60 -12.31 27.97
CA MET A 214 15.89 -11.21 28.65
C MET A 214 14.41 -11.16 28.23
N TYR A 215 14.10 -11.51 26.98
CA TYR A 215 12.75 -11.56 26.45
C TYR A 215 12.62 -12.56 25.29
N LEU A 216 11.37 -12.94 25.00
CA LEU A 216 10.98 -13.85 23.93
C LEU A 216 9.84 -13.21 23.11
N ILE A 217 9.74 -13.54 21.83
CA ILE A 217 8.72 -13.04 20.91
C ILE A 217 7.43 -13.87 21.02
N GLY A 218 6.29 -13.19 21.11
CA GLY A 218 4.98 -13.76 21.40
C GLY A 218 4.34 -14.69 20.35
N PHE A 219 5.03 -15.04 19.26
CA PHE A 219 4.45 -15.91 18.22
C PHE A 219 4.29 -17.37 18.67
N SER A 220 5.12 -17.80 19.61
CA SER A 220 5.17 -19.13 20.21
C SER A 220 5.80 -18.97 21.60
N LEU A 221 4.96 -18.69 22.59
CA LEU A 221 5.37 -18.36 23.96
C LEU A 221 4.58 -19.21 24.98
N LEU A 222 5.26 -20.12 25.65
CA LEU A 222 4.69 -20.96 26.71
C LEU A 222 5.02 -20.35 28.07
N LEU A 223 4.01 -20.10 28.89
CA LEU A 223 4.05 -19.43 30.19
C LEU A 223 3.64 -20.40 31.29
N LYS A 224 4.47 -20.52 32.33
CA LYS A 224 4.15 -21.34 33.51
C LYS A 224 3.01 -20.69 34.27
N ARG A 225 1.92 -21.41 34.52
CA ARG A 225 0.69 -20.84 35.11
C ARG A 225 0.96 -20.14 36.44
N THR A 226 1.72 -20.80 37.31
CA THR A 226 2.06 -20.27 38.64
C THR A 226 2.89 -18.99 38.60
N VAL A 227 3.67 -18.79 37.54
CA VAL A 227 4.45 -17.56 37.32
C VAL A 227 3.56 -16.48 36.69
N LEU A 228 2.72 -16.83 35.72
CA LEU A 228 1.76 -15.89 35.13
C LEU A 228 0.81 -15.30 36.18
N ASN A 229 0.40 -16.09 37.17
CA ASN A 229 -0.43 -15.62 38.27
C ASN A 229 0.28 -14.59 39.17
N GLN A 230 1.62 -14.63 39.25
CA GLN A 230 2.42 -13.65 40.00
C GLN A 230 2.70 -12.39 39.19
N THR A 231 2.94 -12.53 37.89
CA THR A 231 3.29 -11.41 37.02
C THR A 231 2.07 -10.63 36.53
N GLY A 232 0.91 -11.28 36.45
CA GLY A 232 -0.31 -10.76 35.85
C GLY A 232 -0.37 -10.98 34.33
N LEU A 233 -1.55 -10.78 33.74
CA LEU A 233 -1.83 -11.01 32.32
C LEU A 233 -1.01 -10.09 31.37
N LEU A 234 -1.17 -10.27 30.05
CA LEU A 234 -0.58 -9.36 29.07
C LEU A 234 -1.15 -7.94 29.25
N ASP A 235 -0.30 -6.94 29.05
CA ASP A 235 -0.69 -5.55 29.27
C ASP A 235 -1.42 -4.97 28.05
N GLU A 236 -2.73 -4.76 28.19
CA GLU A 236 -3.61 -4.29 27.10
C GLU A 236 -3.29 -2.86 26.63
N ARG A 237 -2.44 -2.11 27.34
CA ARG A 237 -1.93 -0.80 26.87
C ARG A 237 -1.20 -0.90 25.54
N PHE A 238 -0.66 -2.07 25.19
CA PHE A 238 0.05 -2.32 23.94
C PHE A 238 -0.87 -2.66 22.75
N ASN A 239 -2.19 -2.45 22.84
CA ASN A 239 -3.14 -2.58 21.72
C ASN A 239 -2.70 -1.76 20.46
N PRO A 240 -2.68 -2.32 19.22
CA PRO A 240 -3.12 -3.66 18.80
C PRO A 240 -2.12 -4.82 18.95
N GLY A 241 -0.93 -4.60 19.49
CA GLY A 241 0.09 -5.61 19.77
C GLY A 241 1.50 -5.05 19.53
N ASN A 242 2.52 -5.88 19.75
CA ASN A 242 3.93 -5.55 19.90
C ASN A 242 4.26 -4.81 21.22
N SER A 243 5.34 -5.27 21.88
CA SER A 243 5.85 -4.88 23.21
C SER A 243 5.15 -5.54 24.41
N GLU A 244 3.97 -6.16 24.26
CA GLU A 244 3.34 -6.96 25.34
C GLU A 244 4.15 -8.20 25.72
N ASP A 245 4.83 -8.80 24.75
CA ASP A 245 5.69 -9.97 24.91
C ASP A 245 6.98 -9.62 25.64
N LEU A 246 7.58 -8.48 25.31
CA LEU A 246 8.69 -7.91 26.09
C LEU A 246 8.28 -7.60 27.52
N ASP A 247 7.14 -6.93 27.68
CA ASP A 247 6.65 -6.52 28.98
C ASP A 247 6.41 -7.70 29.92
N ILE A 248 5.74 -8.76 29.44
CA ILE A 248 5.52 -9.95 30.27
C ILE A 248 6.83 -10.65 30.61
N CYS A 249 7.77 -10.77 29.65
CA CYS A 249 9.09 -11.37 29.91
C CYS A 249 9.91 -10.58 30.94
N PHE A 250 9.83 -9.25 30.89
CA PHE A 250 10.49 -8.39 31.87
C PHE A 250 9.86 -8.53 33.26
N ARG A 251 8.53 -8.58 33.35
CA ARG A 251 7.84 -8.84 34.63
C ARG A 251 8.18 -10.22 35.20
N ILE A 252 8.33 -11.24 34.35
CA ILE A 252 8.84 -12.57 34.75
C ILE A 252 10.24 -12.43 35.36
N GLY A 253 11.16 -11.72 34.69
CA GLY A 253 12.51 -11.44 35.20
C GLY A 253 12.53 -10.69 36.53
N GLN A 254 11.68 -9.67 36.69
CA GLN A 254 11.53 -8.91 37.95
C GLN A 254 11.10 -9.77 39.14
N ASN A 255 10.31 -10.82 38.87
CA ASN A 255 9.87 -11.80 39.87
C ASN A 255 10.89 -12.93 40.07
N GLY A 256 12.10 -12.82 39.49
CA GLY A 256 13.19 -13.76 39.72
C GLY A 256 13.16 -15.01 38.84
N PHE A 257 12.35 -15.01 37.77
CA PHE A 257 12.21 -16.15 36.87
C PHE A 257 12.92 -15.94 35.52
N PHE A 258 13.31 -17.03 34.88
CA PHE A 258 13.99 -17.07 33.59
C PHE A 258 12.99 -17.12 32.42
N ASN A 259 13.38 -16.48 31.32
CA ASN A 259 12.83 -16.74 30.00
C ASN A 259 13.83 -17.60 29.22
N VAL A 260 13.39 -18.71 28.62
CA VAL A 260 14.27 -19.70 27.99
C VAL A 260 13.89 -19.95 26.53
N LEU A 261 14.79 -19.66 25.61
CA LEU A 261 14.67 -20.03 24.21
C LEU A 261 15.05 -21.50 24.02
N CYS A 262 14.13 -22.31 23.49
CA CYS A 262 14.36 -23.73 23.21
C CYS A 262 14.78 -23.91 21.73
N ARG A 263 16.08 -24.11 21.49
CA ARG A 263 16.69 -24.26 20.15
C ARG A 263 16.27 -25.54 19.42
N ASN A 264 15.79 -26.54 20.15
CA ASN A 264 15.19 -27.76 19.63
C ASN A 264 13.66 -27.66 19.46
N SER A 265 13.06 -26.49 19.70
CA SER A 265 11.66 -26.22 19.33
C SER A 265 11.62 -25.25 18.16
N PHE A 266 11.39 -25.77 16.96
CA PHE A 266 11.19 -24.98 15.74
C PHE A 266 9.70 -24.91 15.39
N VAL A 267 9.21 -23.71 15.08
CA VAL A 267 7.84 -23.46 14.61
C VAL A 267 7.91 -22.61 13.33
N VAL A 268 7.14 -22.98 12.31
CA VAL A 268 7.08 -22.18 11.07
C VAL A 268 6.21 -20.96 11.31
N HIS A 269 6.64 -19.79 10.87
CA HIS A 269 5.90 -18.54 11.03
C HIS A 269 5.82 -17.80 9.69
N PHE A 270 4.61 -17.44 9.26
CA PHE A 270 4.35 -16.77 7.98
C PHE A 270 4.54 -15.25 8.01
N GLY A 271 4.66 -14.67 9.21
CA GLY A 271 5.01 -13.28 9.46
C GLY A 271 3.86 -12.29 9.30
N SER A 272 3.39 -11.74 10.44
CA SER A 272 2.56 -10.53 10.56
C SER A 272 1.31 -10.49 9.66
N ARG A 273 0.64 -11.62 9.42
CA ARG A 273 -0.48 -11.69 8.46
C ARG A 273 -1.71 -10.89 8.89
N SER A 274 -2.09 -10.96 10.17
CA SER A 274 -3.19 -10.16 10.71
C SER A 274 -2.86 -8.66 10.78
N PHE A 275 -1.58 -8.28 10.87
CA PHE A 275 -1.14 -6.88 10.81
C PHE A 275 -1.08 -6.34 9.37
N ALA A 276 -0.89 -7.19 8.36
CA ALA A 276 -0.97 -6.79 6.95
C ALA A 276 -2.38 -6.31 6.56
N GLU A 277 -3.43 -6.90 7.14
CA GLU A 277 -4.81 -6.42 6.97
C GLU A 277 -5.04 -5.04 7.61
N LEU A 278 -4.37 -4.73 8.73
CA LEU A 278 -4.41 -3.38 9.33
C LEU A 278 -3.71 -2.31 8.48
N GLN A 279 -2.69 -2.69 7.70
CA GLN A 279 -2.01 -1.78 6.76
C GLN A 279 -2.91 -1.38 5.59
N LYS A 280 -3.77 -2.29 5.10
CA LYS A 280 -4.77 -1.98 4.06
C LYS A 280 -5.76 -0.89 4.49
N ASN A 281 -5.93 -0.70 5.80
CA ASN A 281 -6.78 0.34 6.40
C ASN A 281 -6.00 1.62 6.81
N GLY A 282 -4.82 1.85 6.23
CA GLY A 282 -4.06 3.10 6.39
C GLY A 282 -3.22 3.21 7.68
N ARG A 283 -3.03 2.13 8.45
CA ARG A 283 -2.18 2.12 9.66
C ARG A 283 -0.82 1.48 9.37
N SER A 284 0.27 2.25 9.40
CA SER A 284 1.64 1.73 9.25
C SER A 284 2.08 0.87 10.43
N PHE A 285 2.55 -0.36 10.18
CA PHE A 285 3.09 -1.27 11.20
C PHE A 285 4.29 -0.67 11.94
N GLY A 286 5.16 0.06 11.24
CA GLY A 286 6.29 0.77 11.85
C GLY A 286 5.84 1.82 12.88
N ASN A 287 4.71 2.49 12.65
CA ASN A 287 4.15 3.46 13.60
C ASN A 287 3.60 2.78 14.85
N ILE A 288 3.01 1.58 14.71
CA ILE A 288 2.53 0.78 15.85
C ILE A 288 3.70 0.37 16.74
N LEU A 289 4.76 -0.18 16.13
CA LEU A 289 6.00 -0.55 16.84
C LEU A 289 6.60 0.63 17.59
N LYS A 290 6.81 1.77 16.90
CA LYS A 290 7.36 2.97 17.52
C LYS A 290 6.52 3.43 18.71
N ARG A 291 5.21 3.56 18.53
CA ARG A 291 4.28 4.02 19.56
C ARG A 291 4.27 3.09 20.78
N ASN A 292 4.29 1.78 20.58
CA ASN A 292 4.24 0.84 21.68
C ASN A 292 5.60 0.70 22.40
N ASN A 293 6.71 0.84 21.67
CA ASN A 293 8.02 1.00 22.29
C ASN A 293 8.08 2.26 23.18
N GLU A 294 7.54 3.39 22.72
CA GLU A 294 7.45 4.61 23.56
C GLU A 294 6.60 4.37 24.83
N LYS A 295 5.51 3.59 24.74
CA LYS A 295 4.73 3.20 25.92
C LYS A 295 5.54 2.31 26.87
N LEU A 296 6.35 1.39 26.35
CA LEU A 296 7.23 0.54 27.15
C LEU A 296 8.27 1.38 27.89
N VAL A 297 8.94 2.31 27.20
CA VAL A 297 9.89 3.25 27.82
C VAL A 297 9.22 4.07 28.92
N ARG A 298 8.02 4.60 28.68
CA ARG A 298 7.25 5.33 29.71
C ARG A 298 6.87 4.45 30.90
N LYS A 299 6.50 3.19 30.65
CA LYS A 299 6.15 2.23 31.71
C LYS A 299 7.38 1.86 32.55
N MET A 300 8.52 1.60 31.91
CA MET A 300 9.75 1.18 32.56
C MET A 300 10.52 2.35 33.20
N GLN A 301 10.23 3.59 32.78
CA GLN A 301 10.93 4.82 33.19
C GLN A 301 12.40 4.90 32.77
N PHE A 302 12.83 4.01 31.87
CA PHE A 302 14.11 4.07 31.16
C PHE A 302 13.96 3.38 29.80
N ASP A 303 14.91 3.61 28.90
CA ASP A 303 14.96 2.91 27.61
C ASP A 303 15.65 1.54 27.78
N PRO A 304 14.94 0.41 27.57
CA PRO A 304 15.53 -0.92 27.71
C PRO A 304 16.45 -1.31 26.55
N TRP A 305 16.42 -0.62 25.40
CA TRP A 305 17.18 -1.06 24.22
C TRP A 305 18.70 -0.97 24.36
N PRO A 306 19.29 0.13 24.86
CA PRO A 306 20.72 0.17 25.17
C PRO A 306 21.14 -0.94 26.14
N GLU A 307 20.29 -1.24 27.12
CA GLU A 307 20.55 -2.24 28.17
C GLU A 307 20.47 -3.68 27.63
N LEU A 308 19.56 -3.96 26.69
CA LEU A 308 19.50 -5.27 26.03
C LEU A 308 20.73 -5.54 25.16
N CYS A 309 21.34 -4.50 24.61
CA CYS A 309 22.57 -4.59 23.82
C CYS A 309 23.85 -4.47 24.66
N SER A 310 23.76 -4.18 25.97
CA SER A 310 24.92 -3.89 26.83
C SER A 310 25.59 -5.12 27.45
N ALA A 311 25.19 -6.34 27.06
CA ALA A 311 25.82 -7.56 27.53
C ALA A 311 27.34 -7.49 27.29
N LYS A 312 28.13 -7.58 28.38
CA LYS A 312 29.60 -7.47 28.36
C LYS A 312 30.25 -8.74 27.80
N ASN A 313 29.90 -9.12 26.56
CA ASN A 313 30.41 -10.32 25.88
C ASN A 313 31.95 -10.34 25.81
N TRP A 314 32.57 -9.16 25.68
CA TRP A 314 34.02 -9.00 25.75
C TRP A 314 34.60 -9.51 27.09
N ALA A 315 33.89 -9.32 28.21
CA ALA A 315 34.32 -9.76 29.52
C ALA A 315 34.11 -11.28 29.67
N LEU A 316 32.95 -11.77 29.24
CA LEU A 316 32.61 -13.20 29.29
C LEU A 316 33.58 -14.05 28.46
N SER A 317 34.08 -13.52 27.34
CA SER A 317 35.08 -14.19 26.50
C SER A 317 36.46 -14.37 27.16
N LYS A 318 36.74 -13.63 28.25
CA LYS A 318 38.01 -13.70 28.99
C LYS A 318 37.97 -14.71 30.13
N ILE A 319 36.79 -15.22 30.49
CA ILE A 319 36.62 -16.28 31.49
C ILE A 319 37.18 -17.58 30.89
N LYS A 320 38.15 -18.19 31.59
CA LYS A 320 38.85 -19.40 31.12
C LYS A 320 38.37 -20.68 31.82
N GLU A 321 37.23 -20.60 32.48
CA GLU A 321 36.61 -21.75 33.12
C GLU A 321 35.98 -22.68 32.09
N ASP A 322 35.93 -23.96 32.41
CA ASP A 322 35.10 -24.90 31.69
C ASP A 322 33.61 -24.61 31.96
N GLU A 323 32.76 -24.85 30.97
CA GLU A 323 31.30 -24.63 31.01
C GLU A 323 30.57 -25.23 32.22
N ASN A 324 31.09 -26.34 32.76
CA ASN A 324 30.51 -27.10 33.85
C ASN A 324 31.16 -26.80 35.21
N SER A 325 32.12 -25.89 35.25
CA SER A 325 32.79 -25.44 36.46
C SER A 325 31.88 -24.51 37.26
N ALA A 326 31.95 -24.62 38.58
CA ALA A 326 31.32 -23.69 39.49
C ALA A 326 32.34 -22.61 39.86
N PHE A 327 32.00 -21.35 39.61
CA PHE A 327 32.82 -20.18 39.91
C PHE A 327 31.90 -18.98 40.15
N SER A 328 32.42 -17.94 40.80
CA SER A 328 31.65 -16.78 41.23
C SER A 328 32.08 -15.50 40.50
N VAL A 329 31.09 -14.73 40.04
CA VAL A 329 31.29 -13.48 39.30
C VAL A 329 30.62 -12.33 40.05
N LEU A 330 31.37 -11.24 40.25
CA LEU A 330 30.83 -9.94 40.65
C LEU A 330 30.86 -8.99 39.44
N GLU A 331 29.71 -8.43 39.08
CA GLU A 331 29.63 -7.40 38.03
C GLU A 331 29.26 -6.04 38.61
N LEU A 332 30.09 -5.02 38.34
CA LEU A 332 29.81 -3.63 38.69
C LEU A 332 29.06 -2.94 37.54
N GLY A 333 27.94 -2.28 37.87
CA GLY A 333 27.04 -1.67 36.88
C GLY A 333 26.41 -2.73 35.99
N CYS A 334 25.62 -3.63 36.59
CA CYS A 334 25.03 -4.75 35.87
C CYS A 334 23.76 -4.41 35.08
N GLY A 335 23.21 -3.21 35.22
CA GLY A 335 22.03 -2.74 34.50
C GLY A 335 20.83 -3.67 34.74
N ILE A 336 20.22 -4.12 33.64
CA ILE A 336 19.09 -5.07 33.69
C ILE A 336 19.52 -6.55 33.75
N GLY A 337 20.83 -6.84 33.79
CA GLY A 337 21.35 -8.21 33.90
C GLY A 337 21.62 -8.91 32.57
N SER A 338 21.77 -8.18 31.45
CA SER A 338 22.04 -8.77 30.13
C SER A 338 23.31 -9.63 30.09
N SER A 339 24.39 -9.22 30.78
CA SER A 339 25.60 -10.03 30.95
C SER A 339 25.33 -11.30 31.76
N ALA A 340 24.57 -11.18 32.85
CA ALA A 340 24.20 -12.29 33.73
C ALA A 340 23.37 -13.35 32.99
N CYS A 341 22.43 -12.90 32.19
CA CYS A 341 21.62 -13.74 31.30
C CYS A 341 22.49 -14.55 30.33
N ARG A 342 23.49 -13.90 29.71
CA ARG A 342 24.42 -14.57 28.81
C ARG A 342 25.38 -15.50 29.55
N LEU A 343 25.89 -15.09 30.71
CA LEU A 343 26.74 -15.91 31.58
C LEU A 343 26.02 -17.21 31.94
N LYS A 344 24.74 -17.16 32.33
CA LYS A 344 23.94 -18.34 32.66
C LYS A 344 23.81 -19.34 31.50
N THR A 345 23.76 -18.84 30.26
CA THR A 345 23.73 -19.69 29.06
C THR A 345 25.06 -20.37 28.81
N LEU A 346 26.17 -19.64 28.98
CA LEU A 346 27.52 -20.15 28.70
C LEU A 346 28.06 -21.05 29.81
N PHE A 347 27.76 -20.68 31.06
CA PHE A 347 28.27 -21.30 32.29
C PHE A 347 27.11 -21.51 33.29
N PRO A 348 26.29 -22.56 33.13
CA PRO A 348 25.07 -22.74 33.92
C PRO A 348 25.29 -22.88 35.44
N LYS A 349 26.49 -23.26 35.87
CA LYS A 349 26.88 -23.39 37.28
C LYS A 349 27.59 -22.17 37.86
N ALA A 350 27.78 -21.11 37.08
CA ALA A 350 28.36 -19.87 37.59
C ALA A 350 27.39 -19.20 38.58
N GLU A 351 27.94 -18.75 39.72
CA GLU A 351 27.23 -17.91 40.67
C GLU A 351 27.43 -16.44 40.32
N TYR A 352 26.35 -15.68 40.30
CA TYR A 352 26.36 -14.28 39.88
C TYR A 352 25.93 -13.35 41.00
N THR A 353 26.72 -12.29 41.22
CA THR A 353 26.36 -11.14 42.05
C THR A 353 26.53 -9.88 41.21
N GLY A 354 25.52 -9.00 41.21
CA GLY A 354 25.56 -7.73 40.50
C GLY A 354 25.47 -6.56 41.46
N ILE A 355 26.15 -5.45 41.16
CA ILE A 355 25.95 -4.16 41.81
C ILE A 355 25.34 -3.20 40.79
N GLU A 356 24.15 -2.68 41.10
CA GLU A 356 23.46 -1.67 40.27
C GLU A 356 22.81 -0.63 41.18
N LEU A 357 23.24 0.62 41.05
CA LEU A 357 22.75 1.71 41.90
C LEU A 357 21.43 2.30 41.37
N ASP A 358 21.11 2.07 40.10
CA ASP A 358 19.83 2.45 39.52
C ASP A 358 18.73 1.46 39.96
N GLU A 359 17.94 1.89 40.93
CA GLU A 359 16.83 1.12 41.50
C GLU A 359 15.74 0.76 40.46
N LEU A 360 15.67 1.48 39.33
CA LEU A 360 14.75 1.15 38.24
C LEU A 360 15.25 -0.05 37.43
N LYS A 361 16.57 -0.22 37.26
CA LYS A 361 17.19 -1.28 36.43
C LYS A 361 17.47 -2.56 37.22
N ALA A 362 17.94 -2.43 38.45
CA ALA A 362 18.34 -3.55 39.30
C ALA A 362 17.30 -4.70 39.43
N PRO A 363 15.97 -4.45 39.47
CA PRO A 363 14.98 -5.52 39.62
C PRO A 363 15.00 -6.56 38.49
N TYR A 364 15.33 -6.18 37.26
CA TYR A 364 15.29 -7.09 36.11
C TYR A 364 16.44 -8.11 36.12
N ALA A 365 17.56 -7.79 36.79
CA ALA A 365 18.71 -8.68 36.91
C ALA A 365 18.54 -9.78 37.98
N ARG A 366 17.52 -9.67 38.84
CA ARG A 366 17.31 -10.55 40.01
C ARG A 366 17.07 -12.02 39.66
N ALA A 367 16.60 -12.31 38.46
CA ALA A 367 16.46 -13.69 37.99
C ALA A 367 17.81 -14.44 38.03
N PHE A 368 18.91 -13.75 37.75
CA PHE A 368 20.21 -14.37 37.51
C PHE A 368 21.11 -14.43 38.74
N GLY A 369 20.83 -13.68 39.81
CA GLY A 369 21.65 -13.70 41.01
C GLY A 369 21.30 -12.64 42.03
N ASN A 370 22.19 -12.46 43.02
CA ASN A 370 22.02 -11.46 44.06
C ASN A 370 22.36 -10.06 43.53
N ILE A 371 21.41 -9.12 43.61
CA ILE A 371 21.59 -7.75 43.10
C ILE A 371 21.63 -6.77 44.26
N ILE A 372 22.76 -6.07 44.39
CA ILE A 372 23.04 -5.10 45.44
C ILE A 372 22.81 -3.70 44.90
N THR A 373 21.88 -2.97 45.52
CA THR A 373 21.55 -1.56 45.20
C THR A 373 22.11 -0.57 46.23
N ASP A 374 22.99 -1.03 47.12
CA ASP A 374 23.57 -0.21 48.19
C ASP A 374 24.68 0.69 47.65
N LYS A 375 24.72 1.97 48.10
CA LYS A 375 25.81 2.89 47.77
C LYS A 375 27.15 2.45 48.37
N ASN A 376 27.10 1.67 49.44
CA ASN A 376 28.24 1.03 50.09
C ASN A 376 28.09 -0.50 49.98
N PRO A 377 28.24 -1.07 48.76
CA PRO A 377 28.01 -2.49 48.52
C PRO A 377 28.91 -3.41 49.35
N GLU A 378 30.05 -2.93 49.82
CA GLU A 378 31.01 -3.62 50.67
C GLU A 378 30.38 -4.30 51.89
N ASN A 379 29.38 -3.65 52.50
CA ASN A 379 28.70 -4.18 53.69
C ASN A 379 27.89 -5.46 53.42
N LYS A 380 27.63 -5.76 52.14
CA LYS A 380 26.86 -6.92 51.69
C LYS A 380 27.70 -7.93 50.92
N LEU A 381 28.99 -7.66 50.76
CA LEU A 381 29.95 -8.56 50.10
C LEU A 381 30.76 -9.31 51.15
N LYS A 382 31.13 -10.55 50.81
CA LYS A 382 32.03 -11.37 51.62
C LYS A 382 33.42 -11.36 51.00
N GLU A 383 34.45 -11.18 51.82
CA GLU A 383 35.85 -11.20 51.36
C GLU A 383 36.22 -12.55 50.71
N ASN A 384 37.22 -12.53 49.82
CA ASN A 384 37.78 -13.71 49.14
C ASN A 384 36.71 -14.62 48.51
N THR A 385 35.69 -14.03 47.88
CA THR A 385 34.51 -14.76 47.39
C THR A 385 34.49 -14.91 45.87
N PHE A 386 34.96 -13.93 45.10
CA PHE A 386 34.76 -13.87 43.65
C PHE A 386 35.99 -14.36 42.86
N ASP A 387 35.76 -15.26 41.90
CA ASP A 387 36.77 -15.66 40.91
C ASP A 387 36.99 -14.55 39.87
N TYR A 388 35.91 -13.85 39.48
CA TYR A 388 35.99 -12.77 38.51
C TYR A 388 35.25 -11.52 39.01
N ILE A 389 35.89 -10.35 38.87
CA ILE A 389 35.24 -9.05 39.08
C ILE A 389 35.25 -8.27 37.77
N ILE A 390 34.06 -8.05 37.20
CA ILE A 390 33.84 -7.42 35.89
C ILE A 390 33.37 -5.98 36.09
N PHE A 391 34.01 -5.04 35.41
CA PHE A 391 33.60 -3.63 35.43
C PHE A 391 33.97 -2.90 34.14
N SER A 392 33.46 -1.68 33.98
CA SER A 392 33.79 -0.79 32.87
C SER A 392 34.02 0.61 33.40
N SER A 393 35.28 0.98 33.62
CA SER A 393 35.64 2.32 34.10
C SER A 393 37.08 2.66 33.74
N ASP A 394 37.29 3.93 33.43
CA ASP A 394 38.57 4.64 33.28
C ASP A 394 39.36 4.72 34.60
N LYS A 395 38.71 4.52 35.75
CA LYS A 395 39.29 4.58 37.10
C LYS A 395 39.66 3.21 37.63
N GLU A 396 40.37 2.41 36.82
CA GLU A 396 40.72 1.03 37.11
C GLU A 396 41.38 0.87 38.48
N GLU A 397 42.47 1.62 38.77
CA GLU A 397 43.20 1.53 40.04
C GLU A 397 42.31 1.76 41.27
N LYS A 398 41.36 2.69 41.18
CA LYS A 398 40.45 2.98 42.28
C LYS A 398 39.49 1.83 42.53
N ILE A 399 38.97 1.21 41.47
CA ILE A 399 38.05 0.09 41.57
C ILE A 399 38.78 -1.16 42.04
N THR A 400 39.92 -1.50 41.44
CA THR A 400 40.71 -2.68 41.84
C THR A 400 41.16 -2.57 43.28
N SER A 401 41.64 -1.40 43.73
CA SER A 401 41.98 -1.18 45.14
C SER A 401 40.78 -1.33 46.08
N ARG A 402 39.62 -0.79 45.69
CA ARG A 402 38.39 -0.84 46.50
C ARG A 402 37.82 -2.25 46.63
N PHE A 403 37.91 -3.06 45.56
CA PHE A 403 37.28 -4.38 45.51
C PHE A 403 38.26 -5.56 45.61
N ALA A 404 39.57 -5.32 45.71
CA ALA A 404 40.59 -6.36 45.92
C ALA A 404 40.30 -7.32 47.09
N PRO A 405 39.80 -6.87 48.26
CA PRO A 405 39.50 -7.78 49.37
C PRO A 405 38.46 -8.85 49.05
N TYR A 406 37.61 -8.64 48.04
CA TYR A 406 36.54 -9.57 47.66
C TYR A 406 36.95 -10.55 46.55
N LEU A 407 38.07 -10.30 45.88
CA LEU A 407 38.63 -11.17 44.86
C LEU A 407 39.37 -12.33 45.53
N LYS A 408 39.24 -13.54 44.98
CA LYS A 408 40.06 -14.68 45.42
C LYS A 408 41.53 -14.45 45.11
N SER A 409 42.43 -15.13 45.83
CA SER A 409 43.88 -15.03 45.59
C SER A 409 44.32 -15.40 44.17
N ASN A 410 43.56 -16.26 43.49
CA ASN A 410 43.72 -16.63 42.08
C ASN A 410 42.70 -15.97 41.14
N GLY A 411 41.88 -15.06 41.65
CA GLY A 411 40.83 -14.41 40.88
C GLY A 411 41.36 -13.31 39.94
N GLN A 412 40.51 -12.87 39.03
CA GLN A 412 40.86 -11.91 37.99
C GLN A 412 39.90 -10.71 37.93
N PHE A 413 40.47 -9.50 37.83
CA PHE A 413 39.74 -8.31 37.40
C PHE A 413 39.63 -8.28 35.87
N ILE A 414 38.44 -7.96 35.36
CA ILE A 414 38.16 -7.84 33.93
C ILE A 414 37.59 -6.45 33.64
N ASN A 415 38.41 -5.59 33.04
CA ASN A 415 38.06 -4.23 32.58
C ASN A 415 38.18 -4.10 31.04
N ASN A 416 37.48 -3.12 30.46
CA ASN A 416 37.52 -2.81 29.02
C ASN A 416 38.14 -1.45 28.70
N ILE A 417 38.28 -0.52 29.67
CA ILE A 417 38.77 0.86 29.39
C ILE A 417 40.30 0.96 29.45
N GLY A 418 41.02 -0.08 29.01
CA GLY A 418 42.49 -0.10 29.06
C GLY A 418 43.19 -0.97 28.00
N GLY A 419 42.44 -1.58 27.08
CA GLY A 419 43.02 -2.30 25.94
C GLY A 419 43.09 -1.40 24.70
N LYS A 420 44.17 -1.50 23.91
CA LYS A 420 44.22 -0.93 22.55
C LYS A 420 42.94 -1.38 21.79
N PRO A 421 42.18 -0.47 21.13
CA PRO A 421 41.01 -0.86 20.36
C PRO A 421 41.38 -1.94 19.36
N VAL A 422 40.48 -2.90 19.13
CA VAL A 422 40.66 -3.84 18.02
C VAL A 422 40.37 -3.11 16.70
N LEU A 423 39.36 -2.25 16.68
CA LEU A 423 38.89 -1.55 15.48
C LEU A 423 38.78 -0.03 15.71
N SER A 424 39.46 0.77 14.89
CA SER A 424 39.18 2.19 14.75
C SER A 424 38.24 2.41 13.57
N ILE A 425 37.13 3.10 13.81
CA ILE A 425 36.15 3.46 12.79
C ILE A 425 36.29 4.95 12.51
N SER A 426 36.44 5.34 11.24
CA SER A 426 36.49 6.75 10.84
C SER A 426 35.40 7.13 9.85
N MET A 427 34.71 8.23 10.14
CA MET A 427 33.64 8.77 9.31
C MET A 427 33.92 10.23 8.98
N LEU A 428 33.76 10.61 7.71
CA LEU A 428 33.72 12.02 7.31
C LEU A 428 32.30 12.53 7.50
N CYS A 429 32.12 13.69 8.17
CA CYS A 429 30.80 14.30 8.30
C CYS A 429 30.80 15.73 7.79
N ASN A 430 29.84 16.06 6.92
CA ASN A 430 29.68 17.41 6.37
C ASN A 430 28.39 18.10 6.83
N GLY A 431 27.50 17.38 7.53
CA GLY A 431 26.26 17.89 8.11
C GLY A 431 25.06 18.05 7.17
N LYS A 432 25.18 17.72 5.87
CA LYS A 432 24.08 17.87 4.89
C LYS A 432 22.99 16.81 5.00
N HIS A 433 23.34 15.58 5.41
CA HIS A 433 22.46 14.41 5.36
C HIS A 433 22.01 13.96 6.76
N LYS A 434 21.36 14.84 7.53
CA LYS A 434 21.10 14.61 8.97
C LYS A 434 20.37 13.30 9.27
N THR A 435 19.44 12.89 8.42
CA THR A 435 18.66 11.66 8.61
C THR A 435 19.52 10.43 8.38
N GLU A 436 20.28 10.42 7.28
CA GLU A 436 21.17 9.33 6.89
C GLU A 436 22.32 9.20 7.89
N THR A 437 22.93 10.31 8.30
CA THR A 437 23.99 10.32 9.32
C THR A 437 23.51 9.73 10.64
N LYS A 438 22.27 10.02 11.06
CA LYS A 438 21.69 9.37 12.25
C LYS A 438 21.57 7.86 12.06
N LYS A 439 21.13 7.38 10.89
CA LYS A 439 21.06 5.94 10.59
C LYS A 439 22.45 5.30 10.60
N THR A 440 23.45 5.97 10.02
CA THR A 440 24.85 5.54 10.03
C THR A 440 25.34 5.36 11.48
N LEU A 441 25.21 6.39 12.30
CA LEU A 441 25.62 6.38 13.70
C LEU A 441 24.92 5.29 14.53
N GLU A 442 23.60 5.11 14.35
CA GLU A 442 22.85 4.04 15.01
C GLU A 442 23.31 2.64 14.54
N SER A 443 23.61 2.47 13.26
CA SER A 443 24.17 1.20 12.76
C SER A 443 25.56 0.93 13.32
N LEU A 444 26.42 1.94 13.44
CA LEU A 444 27.76 1.82 14.02
C LEU A 444 27.73 1.51 15.52
N LYS A 445 26.71 1.99 16.26
CA LYS A 445 26.52 1.67 17.68
C LYS A 445 26.43 0.16 17.92
N THR A 446 25.86 -0.60 16.98
CA THR A 446 25.81 -2.06 17.07
C THR A 446 27.19 -2.71 16.97
N ILE A 447 28.14 -2.09 16.26
CA ILE A 447 29.53 -2.54 16.15
C ILE A 447 30.30 -2.15 17.41
N ILE A 448 30.23 -0.87 17.79
CA ILE A 448 30.96 -0.28 18.93
C ILE A 448 30.59 -0.96 20.25
N SER A 449 29.33 -1.35 20.42
CA SER A 449 28.88 -2.06 21.65
C SER A 449 29.36 -3.51 21.75
N ARG A 450 29.80 -4.13 20.63
CA ARG A 450 30.10 -5.57 20.56
C ARG A 450 31.57 -5.87 20.24
N ILE A 451 32.29 -4.91 19.68
CA ILE A 451 33.72 -5.01 19.34
C ILE A 451 34.44 -3.90 20.09
N PRO A 452 35.56 -4.17 20.79
CA PRO A 452 36.40 -3.10 21.36
C PRO A 452 36.83 -2.14 20.24
N SER A 453 36.17 -0.99 20.15
CA SER A 453 36.30 -0.06 19.03
C SER A 453 36.35 1.38 19.51
N GLU A 454 36.87 2.26 18.66
CA GLU A 454 36.72 3.72 18.80
C GLU A 454 36.12 4.32 17.52
N LEU A 455 35.35 5.40 17.65
CA LEU A 455 34.74 6.15 16.56
C LEU A 455 35.36 7.56 16.47
N ILE A 456 36.03 7.81 15.34
CA ILE A 456 36.63 9.09 14.98
C ILE A 456 35.79 9.75 13.90
N ILE A 457 35.18 10.90 14.21
CA ILE A 457 34.41 11.67 13.22
C ILE A 457 35.23 12.88 12.80
N VAL A 458 35.51 13.00 11.50
CA VAL A 458 36.17 14.17 10.92
C VAL A 458 35.11 15.17 10.49
N ASP A 459 35.01 16.27 11.23
CA ASP A 459 34.09 17.37 10.93
C ASP A 459 34.67 18.23 9.80
N THR A 460 34.01 18.21 8.64
CA THR A 460 34.40 18.96 7.45
C THR A 460 33.57 20.23 7.20
N GLY A 461 32.65 20.58 8.11
CA GLY A 461 31.76 21.74 7.97
C GLY A 461 30.38 21.61 8.62
N CYS A 462 30.23 20.83 9.68
CA CYS A 462 28.96 20.60 10.38
C CYS A 462 28.41 21.87 11.04
N ASP A 463 27.09 22.01 11.02
CA ASP A 463 26.38 22.99 11.84
C ASP A 463 26.33 22.58 13.33
N ASP A 464 25.88 23.48 14.20
CA ASP A 464 25.89 23.26 15.65
C ASP A 464 24.98 22.09 16.07
N GLU A 465 23.85 21.91 15.39
CA GLU A 465 22.95 20.78 15.64
C GLU A 465 23.63 19.45 15.30
N MET A 466 24.31 19.37 14.15
CA MET A 466 25.03 18.16 13.77
C MET A 466 26.21 17.88 14.71
N LYS A 467 26.93 18.91 15.16
CA LYS A 467 27.99 18.76 16.17
C LYS A 467 27.48 18.17 17.47
N GLU A 468 26.29 18.58 17.91
CA GLU A 468 25.64 17.99 19.08
C GLU A 468 25.28 16.52 18.86
N ILE A 469 24.79 16.17 17.66
CA ILE A 469 24.46 14.78 17.30
C ILE A 469 25.73 13.92 17.31
N ILE A 470 26.76 14.28 16.54
CA ILE A 470 27.99 13.47 16.42
C ILE A 470 28.73 13.36 17.76
N GLY A 471 28.70 14.41 18.59
CA GLY A 471 29.33 14.41 19.92
C GLY A 471 28.72 13.40 20.90
N LYS A 472 27.51 12.90 20.64
CA LYS A 472 26.89 11.83 21.45
C LYS A 472 27.42 10.44 21.11
N TYR A 473 28.06 10.27 19.96
CA TYR A 473 28.51 8.98 19.44
C TYR A 473 30.03 8.86 19.34
N ALA A 474 30.72 9.93 18.94
CA ALA A 474 32.14 9.90 18.68
C ALA A 474 32.96 9.86 19.97
N ASP A 475 34.00 9.03 19.98
CA ASP A 475 35.07 9.13 20.98
C ASP A 475 35.94 10.37 20.71
N LYS A 476 36.13 10.72 19.42
CA LYS A 476 36.90 11.89 18.98
C LYS A 476 36.21 12.58 17.82
N VAL A 477 36.05 13.89 17.93
CA VAL A 477 35.64 14.76 16.81
C VAL A 477 36.87 15.56 16.35
N VAL A 478 37.27 15.38 15.10
CA VAL A 478 38.46 16.00 14.50
C VAL A 478 38.03 17.15 13.61
N PRO A 479 38.28 18.42 13.99
CA PRO A 479 37.96 19.55 13.13
C PRO A 479 38.89 19.57 11.91
N PHE A 480 38.33 19.62 10.71
CA PHE A 480 39.07 19.67 9.45
C PHE A 480 38.51 20.74 8.53
N LYS A 481 39.35 21.71 8.13
CA LYS A 481 38.95 22.72 7.15
C LYS A 481 38.94 22.11 5.75
N TRP A 482 37.75 22.00 5.14
CA TRP A 482 37.58 21.47 3.79
C TRP A 482 38.52 22.16 2.77
N CYS A 483 39.23 21.37 1.97
CA CYS A 483 40.22 21.83 1.00
C CYS A 483 40.13 21.14 -0.37
N ASP A 484 38.94 20.66 -0.73
CA ASP A 484 38.64 19.94 -1.98
C ASP A 484 39.50 18.68 -2.19
N ASP A 485 39.83 17.97 -1.10
CA ASP A 485 40.71 16.80 -1.09
C ASP A 485 40.22 15.79 -0.04
N PHE A 486 39.54 14.74 -0.50
CA PHE A 486 38.97 13.71 0.38
C PHE A 486 40.04 12.89 1.08
N ALA A 487 41.13 12.54 0.39
CA ALA A 487 42.25 11.81 1.00
C ALA A 487 42.85 12.57 2.18
N LYS A 488 43.03 13.90 2.09
CA LYS A 488 43.52 14.69 3.23
C LYS A 488 42.57 14.66 4.43
N ALA A 489 41.26 14.74 4.19
CA ALA A 489 40.26 14.64 5.26
C ALA A 489 40.28 13.25 5.91
N ARG A 490 40.31 12.17 5.11
CA ARG A 490 40.43 10.79 5.61
C ARG A 490 41.71 10.57 6.41
N ASN A 491 42.84 11.06 5.89
CA ASN A 491 44.14 10.97 6.56
C ASN A 491 44.17 11.74 7.89
N ALA A 492 43.39 12.81 8.04
CA ALA A 492 43.28 13.52 9.33
C ALA A 492 42.60 12.65 10.40
N GLY A 493 41.54 11.92 10.02
CA GLY A 493 40.89 10.94 10.90
C GLY A 493 41.77 9.72 11.19
N LEU A 494 42.41 9.17 10.15
CA LEU A 494 43.31 8.02 10.24
C LEU A 494 44.45 8.25 11.26
N LYS A 495 45.03 9.46 11.29
CA LYS A 495 46.09 9.83 12.25
C LYS A 495 45.64 9.83 13.72
N GLN A 496 44.34 9.86 13.99
CA GLN A 496 43.79 9.82 15.36
C GLN A 496 43.41 8.40 15.80
N CYS A 497 43.50 7.43 14.88
CA CYS A 497 43.18 6.03 15.12
C CYS A 497 44.31 5.33 15.87
N SER A 498 43.94 4.44 16.77
CA SER A 498 44.81 3.67 17.65
C SER A 498 44.54 2.17 17.62
N GLY A 499 43.60 1.71 16.79
CA GLY A 499 43.20 0.32 16.67
C GLY A 499 44.24 -0.60 16.03
N GLU A 500 44.01 -1.91 16.08
CA GLU A 500 44.74 -2.87 15.23
C GLU A 500 44.25 -2.81 13.78
N TRP A 501 42.93 -2.66 13.62
CA TRP A 501 42.25 -2.51 12.35
C TRP A 501 41.65 -1.12 12.18
N PHE A 502 41.44 -0.74 10.94
CA PHE A 502 40.79 0.48 10.53
C PHE A 502 39.62 0.18 9.62
N MET A 503 38.49 0.83 9.87
CA MET A 503 37.33 0.87 8.99
C MET A 503 37.00 2.32 8.67
N PHE A 504 36.67 2.62 7.42
CA PHE A 504 36.12 3.92 7.04
C PHE A 504 34.72 3.76 6.43
N ILE A 505 33.84 4.72 6.72
CA ILE A 505 32.46 4.74 6.25
C ILE A 505 32.04 6.17 5.92
N ASP A 506 31.04 6.33 5.07
CA ASP A 506 30.49 7.63 4.68
C ASP A 506 29.29 7.98 5.58
N ASP A 507 29.01 9.28 5.79
CA ASP A 507 27.93 9.73 6.68
C ASP A 507 26.51 9.54 6.09
N ASP A 508 26.42 8.91 4.93
CA ASP A 508 25.20 8.48 4.26
C ASP A 508 25.16 6.96 3.98
N GLU A 509 26.05 6.18 4.62
CA GLU A 509 26.11 4.72 4.57
C GLU A 509 25.72 4.09 5.91
N TRP A 510 24.80 3.13 5.95
CA TRP A 510 24.46 2.43 7.20
C TRP A 510 24.22 0.93 6.99
N PHE A 511 24.65 0.11 7.95
CA PHE A 511 24.47 -1.33 7.89
C PHE A 511 23.00 -1.71 8.14
N GLU A 512 22.51 -2.68 7.36
CA GLU A 512 21.25 -3.38 7.67
C GLU A 512 21.44 -4.36 8.83
N ASN A 513 22.54 -5.13 8.79
CA ASN A 513 22.92 -6.10 9.80
C ASN A 513 24.45 -6.15 9.94
N THR A 514 24.96 -6.06 11.17
CA THR A 514 26.39 -6.03 11.51
C THR A 514 26.92 -7.35 12.10
N ASP A 515 26.09 -8.40 12.22
CA ASP A 515 26.42 -9.64 12.91
C ASP A 515 27.62 -10.37 12.30
N GLU A 516 27.72 -10.46 10.97
CA GLU A 516 28.85 -11.12 10.31
C GLU A 516 30.15 -10.36 10.56
N LEU A 517 30.13 -9.03 10.43
CA LEU A 517 31.25 -8.15 10.75
C LEU A 517 31.65 -8.30 12.22
N VAL A 518 30.69 -8.30 13.15
CA VAL A 518 30.95 -8.49 14.57
C VAL A 518 31.54 -9.89 14.84
N SER A 519 30.99 -10.93 14.23
CA SER A 519 31.47 -12.31 14.35
C SER A 519 32.91 -12.45 13.86
N PHE A 520 33.25 -11.81 12.75
CA PHE A 520 34.60 -11.80 12.19
C PHE A 520 35.65 -11.33 13.21
N PHE A 521 35.36 -10.24 13.95
CA PHE A 521 36.25 -9.75 15.00
C PHE A 521 36.15 -10.57 16.30
N THR A 522 34.94 -10.88 16.77
CA THR A 522 34.72 -11.53 18.08
C THR A 522 35.11 -13.01 18.11
N SER A 523 35.09 -13.71 16.97
CA SER A 523 35.57 -15.10 16.86
C SER A 523 37.10 -15.21 16.82
N GLY A 524 37.81 -14.11 16.58
CA GLY A 524 39.25 -14.10 16.32
C GLY A 524 39.64 -14.46 14.88
N GLU A 525 38.68 -14.71 13.99
CA GLU A 525 38.94 -15.01 12.56
C GLU A 525 39.76 -13.90 11.89
N TYR A 526 39.49 -12.64 12.24
CA TYR A 526 40.17 -11.45 11.71
C TYR A 526 41.70 -11.51 11.76
N LYS A 527 42.28 -12.29 12.69
CA LYS A 527 43.73 -12.44 12.81
C LYS A 527 44.37 -13.09 11.58
N LYS A 528 43.62 -13.88 10.81
CA LYS A 528 44.08 -14.58 9.59
C LYS A 528 44.18 -13.68 8.36
N TYR A 529 43.49 -12.54 8.39
CA TYR A 529 43.35 -11.64 7.25
C TYR A 529 44.11 -10.33 7.47
N TYR A 530 44.27 -9.55 6.40
CA TYR A 530 44.89 -8.22 6.47
C TYR A 530 43.96 -7.12 5.97
N GLN A 531 42.94 -7.48 5.22
CA GLN A 531 41.90 -6.59 4.74
C GLN A 531 40.54 -7.29 4.75
N ALA A 532 39.48 -6.51 4.73
CA ALA A 532 38.13 -7.02 4.52
C ALA A 532 37.29 -6.04 3.69
N SER A 533 36.40 -6.61 2.88
CA SER A 533 35.44 -5.88 2.07
C SER A 533 34.03 -6.24 2.51
N TYR A 534 33.12 -5.26 2.49
CA TYR A 534 31.69 -5.50 2.64
C TYR A 534 30.91 -4.96 1.46
N ILE A 535 29.64 -5.35 1.35
CA ILE A 535 28.80 -4.95 0.24
C ILE A 535 28.29 -3.51 0.45
N ILE A 536 28.44 -2.66 -0.55
CA ILE A 536 27.84 -1.33 -0.64
C ILE A 536 26.67 -1.45 -1.63
N ARG A 537 25.44 -1.33 -1.11
CA ARG A 537 24.22 -1.34 -1.91
C ARG A 537 23.91 0.07 -2.38
N ASN A 538 24.24 0.35 -3.64
CA ASN A 538 24.04 1.65 -4.26
C ASN A 538 22.63 1.72 -4.83
N TYR A 539 21.77 2.55 -4.24
CA TYR A 539 20.40 2.77 -4.73
C TYR A 539 20.37 3.82 -5.84
N PHE A 540 19.55 3.56 -6.86
CA PHE A 540 19.32 4.47 -7.99
C PHE A 540 17.94 5.12 -7.96
N ASP A 541 17.09 4.74 -7.00
CA ASP A 541 15.80 5.38 -6.73
C ASP A 541 15.57 5.58 -5.23
N THR A 542 14.76 6.59 -4.91
CA THR A 542 14.46 6.96 -3.53
C THR A 542 13.51 5.98 -2.82
N ALA A 543 12.81 5.11 -3.55
CA ALA A 543 11.96 4.06 -3.00
C ALA A 543 12.74 2.80 -2.60
N GLY A 544 14.04 2.73 -2.88
CA GLY A 544 14.91 1.61 -2.54
C GLY A 544 14.65 0.34 -3.36
N LYS A 545 14.05 0.45 -4.55
CA LYS A 545 13.65 -0.71 -5.35
C LYS A 545 14.72 -1.16 -6.35
N ASP A 546 15.55 -0.24 -6.80
CA ASP A 546 16.57 -0.42 -7.82
C ASP A 546 17.93 -0.07 -7.23
N TYR A 547 18.81 -1.06 -7.20
CA TYR A 547 20.13 -0.94 -6.60
C TYR A 547 21.12 -1.92 -7.25
N ASP A 548 22.40 -1.62 -7.09
CA ASP A 548 23.51 -2.53 -7.40
C ASP A 548 24.41 -2.73 -6.18
N ASP A 549 24.83 -3.97 -5.95
CA ASP A 549 25.71 -4.37 -4.85
C ASP A 549 27.18 -4.37 -5.31
N PHE A 550 28.02 -3.61 -4.61
CA PHE A 550 29.45 -3.46 -4.89
C PHE A 550 30.31 -3.87 -3.70
N TRP A 551 31.36 -4.65 -3.90
CA TRP A 551 32.30 -4.99 -2.83
C TRP A 551 33.28 -3.85 -2.57
N GLY A 552 33.08 -3.11 -1.49
CA GLY A 552 33.94 -2.00 -1.09
C GLY A 552 35.05 -2.44 -0.16
N ALA A 553 36.31 -2.20 -0.54
CA ALA A 553 37.48 -2.38 0.32
C ALA A 553 37.50 -1.29 1.40
N ARG A 554 36.82 -1.57 2.52
CA ARG A 554 36.53 -0.59 3.58
C ARG A 554 37.24 -0.89 4.90
N LEU A 555 37.92 -2.05 5.03
CA LEU A 555 38.67 -2.44 6.22
C LEU A 555 40.10 -2.92 5.91
N CYS A 556 41.05 -2.55 6.76
CA CYS A 556 42.42 -3.07 6.73
C CYS A 556 43.09 -3.09 8.10
N LYS A 557 44.13 -3.90 8.25
CA LYS A 557 45.10 -3.77 9.36
C LYS A 557 45.86 -2.45 9.21
N LEU A 558 46.04 -1.76 10.33
CA LEU A 558 46.83 -0.53 10.36
C LEU A 558 48.33 -0.86 10.38
N THR A 559 49.08 -0.15 9.53
CA THR A 559 50.55 -0.14 9.49
C THR A 559 51.04 1.31 9.43
N ASP A 560 52.31 1.55 9.72
CA ASP A 560 52.89 2.89 9.65
C ASP A 560 52.88 3.48 8.22
N GLU A 561 52.72 2.64 7.19
CA GLU A 561 52.64 3.03 5.78
C GLU A 561 51.21 3.31 5.30
N THR A 562 50.20 2.93 6.08
CA THR A 562 48.79 3.02 5.68
C THR A 562 48.35 4.49 5.53
N HIS A 563 47.91 4.88 4.33
CA HIS A 563 47.39 6.22 4.04
C HIS A 563 46.38 6.21 2.89
N PHE A 564 45.55 7.25 2.81
CA PHE A 564 44.70 7.51 1.65
C PHE A 564 45.44 8.30 0.58
N THR A 565 45.20 7.94 -0.69
CA THR A 565 45.67 8.66 -1.89
C THR A 565 44.52 8.95 -2.85
N GLY A 566 44.69 9.98 -3.70
CA GLY A 566 43.65 10.48 -4.62
C GLY A 566 42.82 11.63 -4.04
N ILE A 567 42.71 12.74 -4.76
CA ILE A 567 41.92 13.92 -4.36
C ILE A 567 40.42 13.56 -4.24
N ILE A 568 39.94 12.70 -5.14
CA ILE A 568 38.59 12.14 -5.21
C ILE A 568 38.68 10.69 -5.69
N HIS A 569 37.68 9.87 -5.36
CA HIS A 569 37.77 8.41 -5.50
C HIS A 569 38.99 7.88 -4.75
N GLU A 570 39.20 8.44 -3.55
CA GLU A 570 40.32 8.12 -2.71
C GLU A 570 40.26 6.65 -2.28
N TYR A 571 41.42 6.02 -2.22
CA TYR A 571 41.55 4.66 -1.73
C TYR A 571 42.73 4.55 -0.77
N ILE A 572 42.66 3.55 0.10
CA ILE A 572 43.68 3.28 1.09
C ILE A 572 44.81 2.43 0.49
N THR A 573 46.06 2.73 0.83
CA THR A 573 47.24 2.04 0.33
C THR A 573 48.37 2.06 1.39
N PRO A 574 49.26 1.06 1.45
CA PRO A 574 49.18 -0.21 0.73
C PRO A 574 48.13 -1.15 1.33
N LEU A 575 47.44 -1.90 0.48
CA LEU A 575 46.61 -3.05 0.88
C LEU A 575 47.41 -4.33 0.60
N ILE A 576 47.83 -5.02 1.66
CA ILE A 576 48.74 -6.17 1.57
C ILE A 576 48.05 -7.37 2.21
N GLY A 577 48.11 -8.55 1.57
CA GLY A 577 47.62 -9.81 2.13
C GLY A 577 46.17 -10.17 1.79
N GLU A 578 45.69 -11.28 2.36
CA GLU A 578 44.36 -11.84 2.06
C GLU A 578 43.21 -10.93 2.51
N CYS A 579 42.19 -10.85 1.66
CA CYS A 579 40.96 -10.10 1.89
C CYS A 579 39.80 -11.01 2.29
N LYS A 580 39.14 -10.70 3.41
CA LYS A 580 37.90 -11.34 3.81
C LYS A 580 36.71 -10.67 3.12
N MET A 581 35.86 -11.46 2.49
CA MET A 581 34.58 -11.00 1.95
C MET A 581 33.48 -11.16 3.01
N ILE A 582 32.92 -10.04 3.47
CA ILE A 582 31.85 -9.94 4.48
C ILE A 582 30.53 -9.57 3.79
N HIS A 583 29.53 -10.45 3.83
CA HIS A 583 28.26 -10.31 3.11
C HIS A 583 27.26 -9.35 3.75
N SER A 584 27.51 -8.85 4.97
CA SER A 584 26.86 -7.65 5.49
C SER A 584 26.92 -6.52 4.44
N PHE A 585 25.84 -5.78 4.30
CA PHE A 585 25.78 -4.66 3.38
C PHE A 585 25.41 -3.35 4.06
N VAL A 586 25.97 -2.25 3.55
CA VAL A 586 25.53 -0.90 3.84
C VAL A 586 24.57 -0.41 2.77
N HIS A 587 23.53 0.31 3.18
CA HIS A 587 22.69 1.08 2.28
C HIS A 587 23.40 2.37 1.88
N HIS A 588 23.44 2.70 0.60
CA HIS A 588 24.03 3.94 0.09
C HIS A 588 23.09 4.59 -0.93
N TYR A 589 22.54 5.76 -0.58
CA TYR A 589 21.58 6.51 -1.40
C TYR A 589 22.23 7.65 -2.20
N GLY A 590 23.56 7.75 -2.19
CA GLY A 590 24.30 8.81 -2.91
C GLY A 590 24.16 8.79 -4.44
N TYR A 591 23.43 7.83 -5.00
CA TYR A 591 23.11 7.69 -6.43
C TYR A 591 21.59 7.73 -6.74
N ALA A 592 20.74 7.94 -5.73
CA ALA A 592 19.29 8.03 -5.88
C ALA A 592 18.86 9.47 -6.23
N TYR A 593 19.27 9.94 -7.40
CA TYR A 593 19.00 11.31 -7.84
C TYR A 593 17.51 11.54 -8.11
N THR A 594 16.97 12.69 -7.66
CA THR A 594 15.56 13.04 -7.88
C THR A 594 15.30 13.56 -9.29
N ASN A 595 16.34 14.06 -9.95
CA ASN A 595 16.28 14.55 -11.31
C ASN A 595 17.63 14.36 -12.04
N LYS A 596 17.60 14.47 -13.37
CA LYS A 596 18.76 14.28 -14.25
C LYS A 596 19.86 15.34 -14.03
N GLU A 597 19.50 16.53 -13.58
CA GLU A 597 20.44 17.64 -13.39
C GLU A 597 21.35 17.42 -12.18
N GLU A 598 20.82 16.89 -11.07
CA GLU A 598 21.61 16.50 -9.89
C GLU A 598 22.68 15.46 -10.23
N HIS A 599 22.32 14.44 -11.01
CA HIS A 599 23.27 13.42 -11.49
C HIS A 599 24.40 14.06 -12.31
N LEU A 600 24.06 14.93 -13.26
CA LEU A 600 25.03 15.62 -14.10
C LEU A 600 25.93 16.58 -13.30
N ALA A 601 25.39 17.25 -12.28
CA ALA A 601 26.13 18.19 -11.45
C ALA A 601 27.25 17.49 -10.65
N LYS A 602 26.97 16.31 -10.07
CA LYS A 602 27.98 15.52 -9.35
C LYS A 602 29.10 15.06 -10.28
N ALA A 603 28.77 14.53 -11.45
CA ALA A 603 29.77 14.11 -12.44
C ALA A 603 30.64 15.28 -12.92
N ARG A 604 30.03 16.43 -13.26
CA ARG A 604 30.75 17.66 -13.66
C ARG A 604 31.72 18.16 -12.61
N ARG A 605 31.34 18.08 -11.32
CA ARG A 605 32.19 18.46 -10.19
C ARG A 605 33.44 17.59 -10.10
N ASN A 606 33.33 16.29 -10.38
CA ASN A 606 34.42 15.31 -10.24
C ASN A 606 35.48 15.42 -11.37
N ILE A 607 35.09 15.87 -12.57
CA ILE A 607 35.98 15.98 -13.75
C ILE A 607 37.22 16.85 -13.47
N LYS A 608 37.06 18.02 -12.82
CA LYS A 608 38.16 18.97 -12.63
C LYS A 608 39.27 18.41 -11.71
N PRO A 609 38.98 17.83 -10.54
CA PRO A 609 39.97 17.10 -9.75
C PRO A 609 40.65 15.95 -10.51
N LEU A 610 39.89 15.15 -11.26
CA LEU A 610 40.44 14.03 -12.05
C LEU A 610 41.45 14.50 -13.10
N LEU A 611 41.12 15.56 -13.86
CA LEU A 611 42.05 16.16 -14.83
C LEU A 611 43.34 16.66 -14.16
N ARG A 612 43.24 17.22 -12.95
CA ARG A 612 44.40 17.63 -12.17
C ARG A 612 45.27 16.43 -11.79
N MET A 613 44.68 15.36 -11.27
CA MET A 613 45.41 14.14 -10.90
C MET A 613 46.09 13.48 -12.11
N ILE A 614 45.41 13.42 -13.26
CA ILE A 614 46.01 12.90 -14.50
C ILE A 614 47.14 13.81 -14.99
N LYS A 615 47.05 15.12 -14.82
CA LYS A 615 48.14 16.03 -15.17
C LYS A 615 49.36 15.82 -14.26
N GLU A 616 49.14 15.61 -12.97
CA GLU A 616 50.20 15.39 -11.97
C GLU A 616 50.83 13.98 -12.12
N ASN A 617 50.04 12.96 -12.49
CA ASN A 617 50.50 11.61 -12.75
C ASN A 617 49.91 11.05 -14.07
N PRO A 618 50.49 11.38 -15.24
CA PRO A 618 49.90 11.07 -16.55
C PRO A 618 49.85 9.59 -16.91
N GLY A 619 50.67 8.76 -16.27
CA GLY A 619 50.73 7.32 -16.48
C GLY A 619 49.72 6.51 -15.67
N ASP A 620 49.00 7.14 -14.74
CA ASP A 620 48.02 6.46 -13.90
C ASP A 620 46.72 6.16 -14.68
N ILE A 621 46.48 4.87 -14.91
CA ILE A 621 45.34 4.40 -15.70
C ILE A 621 44.04 4.45 -14.88
N HIS A 622 44.13 4.36 -13.55
CA HIS A 622 42.96 4.36 -12.67
C HIS A 622 42.19 5.68 -12.78
N TRP A 623 42.88 6.82 -12.70
CA TRP A 623 42.23 8.14 -12.84
C TRP A 623 41.66 8.37 -14.24
N ARG A 624 42.28 7.80 -15.28
CA ARG A 624 41.76 7.86 -16.66
C ARG A 624 40.48 7.03 -16.80
N SER A 625 40.40 5.86 -16.16
CA SER A 625 39.19 5.03 -16.14
C SER A 625 38.04 5.74 -15.39
N GLN A 626 38.33 6.36 -14.22
CA GLN A 626 37.37 7.21 -13.50
C GLN A 626 36.89 8.38 -14.38
N LEU A 627 37.79 9.07 -15.07
CA LEU A 627 37.43 10.17 -15.97
C LEU A 627 36.58 9.70 -17.16
N ALA A 628 36.84 8.52 -17.71
CA ALA A 628 36.01 7.93 -18.77
C ALA A 628 34.57 7.69 -18.28
N GLN A 629 34.40 7.16 -17.06
CA GLN A 629 33.09 7.01 -16.44
C GLN A 629 32.36 8.36 -16.30
N GLU A 630 33.07 9.41 -15.86
CA GLU A 630 32.46 10.74 -15.73
C GLU A 630 32.05 11.34 -17.08
N TYR A 631 32.85 11.17 -18.15
CA TYR A 631 32.46 11.60 -19.49
C TYR A 631 31.26 10.84 -20.06
N ILE A 632 31.15 9.53 -19.79
CA ILE A 632 29.94 8.75 -20.10
C ILE A 632 28.73 9.32 -19.35
N ALA A 633 28.87 9.60 -18.05
CA ALA A 633 27.80 10.13 -17.22
C ALA A 633 27.28 11.50 -17.71
N VAL A 634 28.17 12.40 -18.14
CA VAL A 634 27.80 13.72 -18.69
C VAL A 634 27.51 13.71 -20.19
N ARG A 635 27.65 12.56 -20.87
CA ARG A 635 27.50 12.38 -22.32
C ARG A 635 28.41 13.29 -23.15
N ASP A 636 29.65 13.50 -22.71
CA ASP A 636 30.66 14.26 -23.46
C ASP A 636 31.47 13.32 -24.37
N SER A 637 30.82 12.80 -25.42
CA SER A 637 31.40 11.80 -26.33
C SER A 637 32.70 12.26 -26.98
N SER A 638 32.83 13.56 -27.31
CA SER A 638 34.04 14.09 -27.94
C SER A 638 35.27 14.00 -27.01
N LYS A 639 35.14 14.38 -25.74
CA LYS A 639 36.24 14.25 -24.78
C LYS A 639 36.51 12.80 -24.39
N LEU A 640 35.46 11.97 -24.35
CA LEU A 640 35.60 10.53 -24.12
C LEU A 640 36.44 9.88 -25.22
N LEU A 641 36.19 10.17 -26.49
CA LEU A 641 36.98 9.68 -27.63
C LEU A 641 38.45 10.09 -27.50
N ASP A 642 38.73 11.39 -27.28
CA ASP A 642 40.11 11.89 -27.11
C ASP A 642 40.85 11.22 -25.94
N LEU A 643 40.16 11.03 -24.81
CA LEU A 643 40.72 10.31 -23.65
C LEU A 643 41.01 8.84 -23.98
N CYS A 644 40.08 8.15 -24.66
CA CYS A 644 40.23 6.76 -25.05
C CYS A 644 41.38 6.58 -26.03
N ASP A 645 41.48 7.39 -27.08
CA ASP A 645 42.55 7.29 -28.08
C ASP A 645 43.94 7.54 -27.47
N LYS A 646 44.08 8.59 -26.65
CA LYS A 646 45.34 8.89 -25.95
C LYS A 646 45.74 7.76 -25.01
N THR A 647 44.78 7.18 -24.31
CA THR A 647 45.03 6.12 -23.33
C THR A 647 45.35 4.80 -24.03
N LEU A 648 44.59 4.39 -25.05
CA LEU A 648 44.84 3.18 -25.82
C LEU A 648 46.22 3.23 -26.51
N LYS A 649 46.64 4.40 -27.02
CA LYS A 649 47.99 4.60 -27.55
C LYS A 649 49.08 4.45 -26.48
N MET A 650 48.82 4.92 -25.26
CA MET A 650 49.73 4.76 -24.12
C MET A 650 49.85 3.29 -23.68
N LEU A 651 48.77 2.52 -23.82
CA LEU A 651 48.69 1.10 -23.45
C LEU A 651 49.16 0.15 -24.57
N ASP A 652 49.67 0.69 -25.67
CA ASP A 652 50.12 -0.10 -26.81
C ASP A 652 51.33 -0.98 -26.42
N GLY A 653 51.33 -2.23 -26.90
CA GLY A 653 52.34 -3.23 -26.54
C GLY A 653 52.34 -3.73 -25.08
N ILE A 654 51.51 -3.20 -24.18
CA ILE A 654 51.42 -3.66 -22.79
C ILE A 654 50.47 -4.85 -22.69
N ASP A 655 50.93 -5.97 -22.13
CA ASP A 655 50.11 -7.15 -21.85
C ASP A 655 50.28 -7.55 -20.38
N ASN A 656 49.36 -7.07 -19.54
CA ASN A 656 49.32 -7.33 -18.11
C ASN A 656 47.85 -7.50 -17.69
N PRO A 657 47.47 -8.56 -16.94
CA PRO A 657 46.07 -8.84 -16.63
C PRO A 657 45.29 -7.67 -15.99
N GLU A 658 45.89 -6.92 -15.06
CA GLU A 658 45.21 -5.78 -14.44
C GLU A 658 45.03 -4.61 -15.41
N ILE A 659 46.04 -4.34 -16.23
CA ILE A 659 45.97 -3.30 -17.27
C ILE A 659 44.99 -3.72 -18.38
N ASN A 660 44.95 -5.00 -18.74
CA ASN A 660 44.03 -5.54 -19.75
C ASN A 660 42.58 -5.40 -19.29
N ARG A 661 42.30 -5.62 -17.99
CA ARG A 661 40.99 -5.34 -17.39
C ARG A 661 40.59 -3.87 -17.55
N LEU A 662 41.48 -2.94 -17.21
CA LEU A 662 41.23 -1.50 -17.36
C LEU A 662 41.11 -1.06 -18.83
N ARG A 663 41.83 -1.72 -19.75
CA ARG A 663 41.76 -1.45 -21.20
C ARG A 663 40.34 -1.60 -21.74
N GLY A 664 39.57 -2.53 -21.19
CA GLY A 664 38.17 -2.75 -21.55
C GLY A 664 37.29 -1.51 -21.39
N ASP A 665 37.56 -0.64 -20.40
CA ASP A 665 36.78 0.58 -20.21
C ASP A 665 36.93 1.56 -21.38
N PHE A 666 38.11 1.59 -22.02
CA PHE A 666 38.40 2.49 -23.14
C PHE A 666 37.92 1.91 -24.46
N TYR A 667 37.96 0.58 -24.64
CA TYR A 667 37.31 -0.06 -25.79
C TYR A 667 35.79 0.13 -25.75
N PHE A 668 35.17 -0.12 -24.59
CA PHE A 668 33.75 0.15 -24.39
C PHE A 668 33.43 1.65 -24.53
N GLY A 669 34.25 2.51 -23.93
CA GLY A 669 34.06 3.96 -23.97
C GLY A 669 34.04 4.53 -25.39
N LYS A 670 34.91 4.04 -26.28
CA LYS A 670 34.94 4.47 -27.68
C LYS A 670 33.68 4.04 -28.44
N VAL A 671 33.38 2.74 -28.41
CA VAL A 671 32.19 2.14 -29.03
C VAL A 671 30.88 2.74 -28.47
N TRP A 672 30.86 3.13 -27.20
CA TRP A 672 29.73 3.82 -26.59
C TRP A 672 29.61 5.27 -27.07
N ALA A 673 30.72 6.01 -27.16
CA ALA A 673 30.75 7.39 -27.62
C ALA A 673 30.24 7.53 -29.06
N ASP A 674 30.68 6.63 -29.95
CA ASP A 674 30.26 6.63 -31.36
C ASP A 674 28.77 6.31 -31.52
N ASN A 675 28.25 5.36 -30.74
CA ASN A 675 26.82 5.06 -30.70
C ASN A 675 25.97 6.27 -30.26
N GLU A 676 26.42 7.03 -29.26
CA GLU A 676 25.73 8.25 -28.81
C GLU A 676 25.82 9.39 -29.83
N LEU A 677 26.86 9.40 -30.65
CA LEU A 677 26.99 10.30 -31.81
C LEU A 677 26.23 9.81 -33.05
N PHE A 678 25.53 8.67 -32.94
CA PHE A 678 24.82 8.01 -34.04
C PHE A 678 25.73 7.55 -35.19
N ASP A 679 27.05 7.45 -34.95
CA ASP A 679 28.02 6.92 -35.91
C ASP A 679 28.14 5.40 -35.76
N TYR A 680 27.12 4.72 -36.27
CA TYR A 680 27.03 3.26 -36.18
C TYR A 680 28.06 2.55 -37.05
N ASP A 681 28.54 3.18 -38.13
CA ASP A 681 29.53 2.58 -39.02
C ASP A 681 30.91 2.57 -38.32
N GLN A 682 31.32 3.69 -37.70
CA GLN A 682 32.54 3.75 -36.88
C GLN A 682 32.46 2.79 -35.68
N THR A 683 31.30 2.74 -35.01
CA THR A 683 31.04 1.79 -33.92
C THR A 683 31.33 0.35 -34.33
N ILE A 684 30.85 -0.07 -35.52
CA ILE A 684 31.03 -1.42 -36.04
C ILE A 684 32.50 -1.67 -36.45
N GLU A 685 33.18 -0.66 -37.00
CA GLU A 685 34.60 -0.75 -37.34
C GLU A 685 35.46 -0.96 -36.09
N ASP A 686 35.34 -0.10 -35.08
CA ASP A 686 36.08 -0.21 -33.82
C ASP A 686 35.76 -1.51 -33.08
N PHE A 687 34.49 -1.91 -33.03
CA PHE A 687 34.09 -3.22 -32.49
C PHE A 687 34.82 -4.39 -33.19
N ASN A 688 34.91 -4.35 -34.53
CA ASN A 688 35.56 -5.41 -35.30
C ASN A 688 37.08 -5.48 -35.10
N VAL A 689 37.71 -4.36 -34.75
CA VAL A 689 39.11 -4.30 -34.34
C VAL A 689 39.26 -4.86 -32.92
N TYR A 690 38.53 -4.31 -31.95
CA TYR A 690 38.72 -4.60 -30.53
C TYR A 690 38.35 -6.02 -30.14
N ARG A 691 37.30 -6.61 -30.74
CA ARG A 691 36.91 -8.01 -30.45
C ARG A 691 37.96 -9.06 -30.86
N LYS A 692 38.95 -8.69 -31.69
CA LYS A 692 40.03 -9.58 -32.12
C LYS A 692 41.25 -9.52 -31.21
N ASP A 693 41.28 -8.58 -30.27
CA ASP A 693 42.36 -8.47 -29.31
C ASP A 693 42.33 -9.64 -28.32
N ARG A 694 43.39 -10.45 -28.32
CA ARG A 694 43.50 -11.65 -27.46
C ARG A 694 43.65 -11.31 -25.98
N ARG A 695 43.91 -10.05 -25.65
CA ARG A 695 44.03 -9.56 -24.27
C ARG A 695 42.68 -9.33 -23.61
N ASN A 696 41.58 -9.32 -24.38
CA ASN A 696 40.23 -9.17 -23.82
C ASN A 696 39.84 -10.40 -23.01
N ASN A 697 39.29 -10.17 -21.83
CA ASN A 697 38.58 -11.19 -21.07
C ASN A 697 37.09 -11.24 -21.44
N ASP A 698 36.37 -12.20 -20.88
CA ASP A 698 34.93 -12.41 -21.11
C ASP A 698 34.11 -11.16 -20.84
N ILE A 699 34.42 -10.42 -19.77
CA ILE A 699 33.65 -9.24 -19.37
C ILE A 699 33.80 -8.11 -20.38
N CYS A 700 35.03 -7.86 -20.83
CA CYS A 700 35.30 -6.89 -21.90
C CYS A 700 34.59 -7.28 -23.21
N ASN A 701 34.69 -8.56 -23.62
CA ASN A 701 34.02 -9.04 -24.82
C ASN A 701 32.49 -8.93 -24.73
N ALA A 702 31.89 -9.26 -23.59
CA ALA A 702 30.47 -9.08 -23.35
C ALA A 702 30.06 -7.60 -23.47
N SER A 703 30.85 -6.66 -22.94
CA SER A 703 30.56 -5.23 -23.04
C SER A 703 30.61 -4.74 -24.49
N LEU A 704 31.57 -5.25 -25.27
CA LEU A 704 31.68 -4.97 -26.70
C LEU A 704 30.49 -5.54 -27.50
N TYR A 705 30.08 -6.79 -27.25
CA TYR A 705 28.91 -7.38 -27.89
C TYR A 705 27.64 -6.60 -27.56
N PHE A 706 27.45 -6.22 -26.29
CA PHE A 706 26.29 -5.44 -25.86
C PHE A 706 26.14 -4.14 -26.66
N SER A 707 27.21 -3.36 -26.79
CA SER A 707 27.16 -2.09 -27.52
C SER A 707 27.05 -2.28 -29.04
N ALA A 708 27.68 -3.31 -29.60
CA ALA A 708 27.62 -3.59 -31.04
C ALA A 708 26.22 -4.04 -31.49
N VAL A 709 25.52 -4.83 -30.68
CA VAL A 709 24.14 -5.28 -30.97
C VAL A 709 23.21 -4.09 -31.20
N PHE A 710 23.36 -3.01 -30.41
CA PHE A 710 22.57 -1.80 -30.60
C PHE A 710 22.83 -1.14 -31.97
N ALA A 711 24.09 -1.01 -32.38
CA ALA A 711 24.46 -0.44 -33.67
C ALA A 711 23.91 -1.27 -34.85
N PHE A 712 24.08 -2.60 -34.81
CA PHE A 712 23.54 -3.50 -35.85
C PHE A 712 22.01 -3.43 -35.91
N PHE A 713 21.33 -3.40 -34.76
CA PHE A 713 19.88 -3.24 -34.69
C PHE A 713 19.42 -1.93 -35.33
N LYS A 714 20.11 -0.81 -35.04
CA LYS A 714 19.79 0.50 -35.64
C LYS A 714 20.06 0.56 -37.14
N LYS A 715 21.07 -0.15 -37.62
CA LYS A 715 21.36 -0.33 -39.06
C LYS A 715 20.42 -1.32 -39.75
N LYS A 716 19.49 -1.95 -39.02
CA LYS A 716 18.61 -3.03 -39.51
C LYS A 716 19.38 -4.26 -40.03
N ASP A 717 20.62 -4.44 -39.57
CA ASP A 717 21.39 -5.66 -39.82
C ASP A 717 21.09 -6.69 -38.74
N PHE A 718 19.86 -7.23 -38.82
CA PHE A 718 19.32 -8.12 -37.79
C PHE A 718 20.09 -9.44 -37.67
N LYS A 719 20.72 -9.92 -38.76
CA LYS A 719 21.53 -11.14 -38.73
C LYS A 719 22.75 -11.00 -37.83
N HIS A 720 23.48 -9.88 -37.95
CA HIS A 720 24.61 -9.62 -37.06
C HIS A 720 24.15 -9.29 -35.64
N ALA A 721 23.04 -8.55 -35.48
CA ALA A 721 22.45 -8.29 -34.17
C ALA A 721 22.11 -9.61 -33.42
N ILE A 722 21.51 -10.59 -34.10
CA ILE A 722 21.21 -11.92 -33.55
C ILE A 722 22.50 -12.65 -33.17
N ASN A 723 23.45 -12.76 -34.11
CA ASN A 723 24.70 -13.50 -33.88
C ASN A 723 25.46 -12.97 -32.65
N TYR A 724 25.66 -11.66 -32.55
CA TYR A 724 26.38 -11.07 -31.41
C TYR A 724 25.56 -11.05 -30.12
N SER A 725 24.23 -11.03 -30.21
CA SER A 725 23.38 -11.27 -29.04
C SER A 725 23.53 -12.71 -28.51
N HIS A 726 23.61 -13.71 -29.39
CA HIS A 726 23.91 -15.09 -28.97
C HIS A 726 25.27 -15.20 -28.30
N ARG A 727 26.31 -14.54 -28.84
CA ARG A 727 27.64 -14.49 -28.19
C ARG A 727 27.61 -13.87 -26.81
N TYR A 728 26.88 -12.77 -26.65
CA TYR A 728 26.65 -12.19 -25.33
C TYR A 728 25.93 -13.17 -24.41
N MET A 729 24.87 -13.84 -24.90
CA MET A 729 24.09 -14.78 -24.11
C MET A 729 24.90 -16.03 -23.73
N GLU A 730 25.81 -16.51 -24.57
CA GLU A 730 26.77 -17.57 -24.23
C GLU A 730 27.60 -17.19 -23.00
N LEU A 731 28.17 -15.98 -22.99
CA LEU A 731 28.93 -15.47 -21.85
C LEU A 731 28.03 -15.26 -20.62
N TYR A 732 26.87 -14.62 -20.77
CA TYR A 732 25.95 -14.41 -19.66
C TYR A 732 25.52 -15.74 -19.01
N LEU A 733 25.16 -16.74 -19.80
CA LEU A 733 24.73 -18.05 -19.30
C LEU A 733 25.87 -18.82 -18.62
N ALA A 734 27.11 -18.66 -19.09
CA ALA A 734 28.29 -19.25 -18.46
C ALA A 734 28.60 -18.61 -17.10
N TRP A 735 28.24 -17.33 -16.91
CA TRP A 735 28.56 -16.56 -15.70
C TRP A 735 27.43 -16.52 -14.67
N LYS A 736 26.15 -16.42 -15.09
CA LYS A 736 25.02 -16.08 -14.21
C LYS A 736 24.83 -17.00 -12.99
N ASP A 737 25.25 -18.26 -13.08
CA ASP A 737 25.07 -19.27 -12.02
C ASP A 737 26.38 -19.55 -11.25
N LEU A 738 27.45 -18.77 -11.51
CA LEU A 738 28.70 -18.92 -10.78
C LEU A 738 28.51 -18.55 -9.30
N PRO A 739 29.09 -19.33 -8.37
CA PRO A 739 29.24 -18.86 -6.99
C PRO A 739 30.07 -17.58 -7.01
N ASP A 740 29.68 -16.63 -6.16
CA ASP A 740 30.36 -15.36 -5.96
C ASP A 740 30.45 -14.51 -7.25
N LEU A 741 29.42 -14.57 -8.09
CA LEU A 741 29.35 -13.83 -9.36
C LEU A 741 29.75 -12.35 -9.22
N SER A 742 29.26 -11.65 -8.20
CA SER A 742 29.62 -10.23 -7.98
C SER A 742 31.12 -10.04 -7.74
N GLU A 743 31.78 -10.93 -7.00
CA GLU A 743 33.23 -10.87 -6.78
C GLU A 743 33.98 -11.15 -8.09
N LYS A 744 33.54 -12.14 -8.87
CA LYS A 744 34.13 -12.46 -10.18
C LYS A 744 33.95 -11.32 -11.19
N LEU A 745 32.79 -10.67 -11.22
CA LEU A 745 32.55 -9.50 -12.05
C LEU A 745 33.43 -8.32 -11.64
N ASN A 746 33.66 -8.11 -10.35
CA ASN A 746 34.55 -7.05 -9.87
C ASN A 746 36.03 -7.31 -10.18
N SER A 747 36.47 -8.57 -10.10
CA SER A 747 37.86 -8.95 -10.40
C SER A 747 38.16 -9.03 -11.90
N ASN A 748 37.15 -9.32 -12.75
CA ASN A 748 37.33 -9.45 -14.20
C ASN A 748 36.85 -8.23 -15.00
N GLY A 749 35.92 -7.43 -14.46
CA GLY A 749 35.46 -6.19 -15.08
C GLY A 749 36.13 -4.96 -14.48
N SER A 750 36.04 -3.84 -15.16
CA SER A 750 36.44 -2.52 -14.65
C SER A 750 35.22 -1.60 -14.48
N LEU A 751 35.41 -0.32 -14.18
CA LEU A 751 34.36 0.60 -13.74
C LEU A 751 33.16 0.69 -14.70
N THR A 752 33.38 0.61 -16.01
CA THR A 752 32.31 0.76 -17.02
C THR A 752 31.86 -0.58 -17.63
N THR A 753 32.58 -1.66 -17.34
CA THR A 753 32.37 -2.99 -17.96
C THR A 753 31.86 -4.04 -16.97
N ARG A 754 32.14 -3.92 -15.67
CA ARG A 754 31.77 -4.92 -14.65
C ARG A 754 30.26 -5.15 -14.48
N ASP A 755 29.43 -4.17 -14.83
CA ASP A 755 27.97 -4.21 -14.73
C ASP A 755 27.31 -4.78 -16.00
N VAL A 756 28.09 -5.33 -16.94
CA VAL A 756 27.59 -5.79 -18.24
C VAL A 756 26.45 -6.81 -18.14
N PHE A 757 26.43 -7.63 -17.10
CA PHE A 757 25.37 -8.62 -16.82
C PHE A 757 24.29 -8.13 -15.84
N ASN A 758 24.20 -6.81 -15.60
CA ASN A 758 23.08 -6.23 -14.87
C ASN A 758 21.76 -6.59 -15.57
N SER A 759 20.72 -6.90 -14.77
CA SER A 759 19.39 -7.29 -15.24
C SER A 759 18.81 -6.38 -16.33
N ARG A 760 19.05 -5.05 -16.25
CA ARG A 760 18.58 -4.08 -17.26
C ARG A 760 19.27 -4.27 -18.61
N LYS A 761 20.60 -4.42 -18.61
CA LYS A 761 21.38 -4.62 -19.85
C LYS A 761 21.05 -5.98 -20.48
N VAL A 762 20.92 -7.02 -19.66
CA VAL A 762 20.51 -8.36 -20.13
C VAL A 762 19.11 -8.33 -20.72
N ALA A 763 18.15 -7.68 -20.05
CA ALA A 763 16.78 -7.53 -20.55
C ALA A 763 16.74 -6.76 -21.89
N GLN A 764 17.48 -5.66 -21.98
CA GLN A 764 17.57 -4.87 -23.21
C GLN A 764 18.17 -5.68 -24.36
N LEU A 765 19.22 -6.45 -24.10
CA LEU A 765 19.84 -7.30 -25.12
C LEU A 765 18.92 -8.44 -25.57
N ILE A 766 18.24 -9.12 -24.64
CA ILE A 766 17.22 -10.12 -24.98
C ILE A 766 16.09 -9.48 -25.79
N ALA A 767 15.67 -8.26 -25.46
CA ALA A 767 14.67 -7.54 -26.24
C ALA A 767 15.15 -7.28 -27.68
N PHE A 768 16.37 -6.79 -27.88
CA PHE A 768 16.92 -6.62 -29.23
C PHE A 768 17.06 -7.94 -29.99
N LEU A 769 17.44 -9.02 -29.32
CA LEU A 769 17.51 -10.35 -29.91
C LEU A 769 16.13 -10.82 -30.40
N ILE A 770 15.12 -10.77 -29.53
CA ILE A 770 13.74 -11.15 -29.84
C ILE A 770 13.19 -10.30 -30.98
N CYS A 771 13.32 -8.98 -30.89
CA CYS A 771 12.85 -8.06 -31.93
C CYS A 771 13.55 -8.31 -33.26
N SER A 772 14.87 -8.55 -33.26
CA SER A 772 15.62 -8.86 -34.50
C SER A 772 15.14 -10.15 -35.15
N GLY A 773 14.85 -11.19 -34.36
CA GLY A 773 14.28 -12.45 -34.87
C GLY A 773 12.93 -12.22 -35.54
N ILE A 774 12.04 -11.48 -34.88
CA ILE A 774 10.71 -11.16 -35.40
C ILE A 774 10.81 -10.38 -36.73
N GLU A 775 11.71 -9.40 -36.83
CA GLU A 775 11.92 -8.60 -38.06
C GLU A 775 12.42 -9.43 -39.25
N ILE A 776 13.07 -10.57 -39.01
CA ILE A 776 13.47 -11.51 -40.08
C ILE A 776 12.49 -12.68 -40.26
N GLY A 777 11.37 -12.69 -39.53
CA GLY A 777 10.33 -13.71 -39.64
C GLY A 777 10.54 -14.96 -38.78
N GLU A 778 11.43 -14.91 -37.77
CA GLU A 778 11.79 -16.05 -36.93
C GLU A 778 11.36 -15.84 -35.46
N ALA A 779 10.80 -16.88 -34.82
CA ALA A 779 10.36 -16.84 -33.42
C ALA A 779 11.22 -17.69 -32.46
N ASP A 780 12.23 -18.41 -32.96
CA ASP A 780 13.00 -19.37 -32.16
C ASP A 780 13.65 -18.73 -30.93
N ASP A 781 14.21 -17.52 -31.09
CA ASP A 781 14.83 -16.79 -30.00
C ASP A 781 13.82 -16.24 -28.99
N LEU A 782 12.62 -15.85 -29.45
CA LEU A 782 11.51 -15.56 -28.54
C LEU A 782 11.22 -16.77 -27.66
N HIS A 783 11.04 -17.95 -28.26
CA HIS A 783 10.76 -19.17 -27.51
C HIS A 783 11.89 -19.55 -26.55
N ARG A 784 13.14 -19.37 -26.97
CA ARG A 784 14.33 -19.73 -26.19
C ARG A 784 14.58 -18.78 -25.02
N TYR A 785 14.41 -17.47 -25.23
CA TYR A 785 14.88 -16.45 -24.30
C TYR A 785 13.80 -15.75 -23.49
N PHE A 786 12.51 -15.88 -23.83
CA PHE A 786 11.42 -15.28 -23.07
C PHE A 786 11.44 -15.67 -21.59
N LYS A 787 11.76 -16.93 -21.26
CA LYS A 787 11.87 -17.39 -19.87
C LYS A 787 12.94 -16.63 -19.06
N TYR A 788 14.02 -16.20 -19.69
CA TYR A 788 15.07 -15.43 -19.01
C TYR A 788 14.58 -14.01 -18.79
N LEU A 789 13.99 -13.38 -19.81
CA LEU A 789 13.37 -12.06 -19.68
C LEU A 789 12.34 -12.02 -18.54
N LYS A 790 11.52 -13.07 -18.42
CA LYS A 790 10.54 -13.24 -17.33
C LYS A 790 11.16 -13.24 -15.94
N ASN A 791 12.34 -13.82 -15.77
CA ASN A 791 12.98 -13.96 -14.47
C ASN A 791 13.82 -12.74 -14.03
N LEU A 792 14.02 -11.73 -14.90
CA LEU A 792 14.94 -10.62 -14.62
C LEU A 792 14.36 -9.55 -13.67
N LYS A 793 13.09 -9.18 -13.83
CA LYS A 793 12.43 -8.18 -12.96
C LYS A 793 10.98 -8.54 -12.70
N LYS A 794 10.53 -8.28 -11.47
CA LYS A 794 9.15 -8.59 -11.06
C LYS A 794 8.14 -7.50 -11.41
N ASP A 795 8.58 -6.32 -11.85
CA ASP A 795 7.73 -5.16 -12.12
C ASP A 795 7.27 -5.04 -13.59
N GLY A 796 7.74 -5.92 -14.48
CA GLY A 796 7.37 -5.96 -15.90
C GLY A 796 8.05 -4.90 -16.77
N SER A 797 8.91 -4.05 -16.21
CA SER A 797 9.60 -2.98 -16.94
C SER A 797 10.45 -3.49 -18.12
N GLN A 798 10.96 -4.72 -18.03
CA GLN A 798 11.72 -5.38 -19.08
C GLN A 798 10.91 -5.66 -20.36
N TYR A 799 9.58 -5.72 -20.26
CA TYR A 799 8.72 -6.05 -21.39
C TYR A 799 8.38 -4.87 -22.29
N ARG A 800 8.62 -3.62 -21.85
CA ARG A 800 8.25 -2.41 -22.60
C ARG A 800 8.78 -2.39 -24.04
N PHE A 801 9.99 -2.91 -24.25
CA PHE A 801 10.65 -2.95 -25.55
C PHE A 801 10.11 -4.04 -26.48
N ILE A 802 9.52 -5.11 -25.93
CA ILE A 802 9.03 -6.23 -26.72
C ILE A 802 7.50 -6.28 -26.82
N ALA A 803 6.76 -5.50 -26.03
CA ALA A 803 5.31 -5.59 -25.94
C ALA A 803 4.62 -5.45 -27.30
N GLY A 804 4.86 -4.34 -28.02
CA GLY A 804 4.33 -4.15 -29.37
C GLY A 804 4.86 -5.18 -30.38
N LYS A 805 6.16 -5.52 -30.30
CA LYS A 805 6.78 -6.49 -31.20
C LYS A 805 6.26 -7.92 -31.01
N LEU A 806 5.87 -8.30 -29.80
CA LEU A 806 5.21 -9.57 -29.56
C LEU A 806 3.81 -9.60 -30.20
N ILE A 807 3.09 -8.48 -30.17
CA ILE A 807 1.80 -8.35 -30.85
C ILE A 807 2.00 -8.40 -32.38
N ASP A 808 3.04 -7.75 -32.92
CA ASP A 808 3.46 -7.89 -34.33
C ASP A 808 3.71 -9.38 -34.67
N ALA A 809 4.48 -10.08 -33.82
CA ALA A 809 4.79 -11.49 -34.03
C ALA A 809 3.52 -12.37 -34.04
N ILE A 810 2.57 -12.14 -33.12
CA ILE A 810 1.28 -12.84 -33.09
C ILE A 810 0.49 -12.60 -34.39
N ALA A 811 0.52 -11.38 -34.92
CA ALA A 811 -0.22 -11.00 -36.11
C ALA A 811 0.45 -11.50 -37.42
N GLU A 812 1.77 -11.51 -37.48
CA GLU A 812 2.51 -11.70 -38.74
C GLU A 812 3.08 -13.11 -38.90
N LEU A 813 3.54 -13.74 -37.82
CA LEU A 813 4.16 -15.08 -37.87
C LEU A 813 3.12 -16.20 -37.96
N PRO A 814 3.53 -17.44 -38.30
CA PRO A 814 2.67 -18.62 -38.17
C PRO A 814 2.15 -18.78 -36.74
N TYR A 815 0.92 -19.29 -36.63
CA TYR A 815 0.30 -19.51 -35.32
C TYR A 815 1.11 -20.50 -34.47
N ASP A 816 1.36 -20.11 -33.22
CA ASP A 816 2.03 -20.92 -32.20
C ASP A 816 1.30 -20.77 -30.86
N GLU A 817 0.94 -21.88 -30.23
CA GLU A 817 0.20 -21.88 -28.96
C GLU A 817 1.00 -21.24 -27.80
N ARG A 818 2.33 -21.23 -27.87
CA ARG A 818 3.20 -20.65 -26.84
C ARG A 818 3.02 -19.14 -26.73
N PHE A 819 2.57 -18.48 -27.80
CA PHE A 819 2.24 -17.05 -27.76
C PHE A 819 1.16 -16.71 -26.72
N ILE A 820 0.26 -17.65 -26.39
CA ILE A 820 -0.77 -17.45 -25.36
C ILE A 820 -0.09 -17.21 -24.01
N GLY A 821 0.88 -18.05 -23.64
CA GLY A 821 1.62 -17.91 -22.40
C GLY A 821 2.48 -16.65 -22.34
N TYR A 822 3.04 -16.22 -23.48
CA TYR A 822 3.81 -14.98 -23.55
C TYR A 822 2.92 -13.75 -23.40
N ALA A 823 1.80 -13.70 -24.12
CA ALA A 823 0.83 -12.63 -24.01
C ALA A 823 0.25 -12.56 -22.60
N ASP A 824 -0.17 -13.68 -22.02
CA ASP A 824 -0.76 -13.72 -20.67
C ASP A 824 0.20 -13.18 -19.60
N GLU A 825 1.49 -13.50 -19.71
CA GLU A 825 2.53 -12.96 -18.85
C GLU A 825 2.64 -11.43 -18.98
N LEU A 826 2.74 -10.91 -20.21
CA LEU A 826 2.83 -9.46 -20.45
C LEU A 826 1.59 -8.73 -19.94
N LEU A 827 0.41 -9.30 -20.16
CA LEU A 827 -0.87 -8.74 -19.76
C LEU A 827 -1.08 -8.75 -18.24
N SER A 828 -0.29 -9.50 -17.47
CA SER A 828 -0.31 -9.44 -16.00
C SER A 828 0.17 -8.09 -15.44
N TYR A 829 0.80 -7.26 -16.26
CA TYR A 829 1.30 -5.93 -15.91
C TYR A 829 0.39 -4.84 -16.52
N PRO A 830 -0.30 -4.01 -15.72
CA PRO A 830 -1.30 -3.06 -16.23
C PRO A 830 -0.79 -2.10 -17.33
N ASP A 831 0.39 -1.50 -17.14
CA ASP A 831 0.97 -0.57 -18.11
C ASP A 831 1.30 -1.26 -19.45
N ILE A 832 1.82 -2.50 -19.37
CA ILE A 832 2.14 -3.32 -20.54
C ILE A 832 0.86 -3.82 -21.22
N ALA A 833 -0.16 -4.17 -20.43
CA ALA A 833 -1.47 -4.58 -20.95
C ALA A 833 -2.13 -3.47 -21.76
N SER A 834 -2.03 -2.20 -21.31
CA SER A 834 -2.48 -1.06 -22.08
C SER A 834 -1.72 -0.93 -23.40
N GLN A 835 -0.38 -0.98 -23.36
CA GLN A 835 0.46 -0.90 -24.57
C GLN A 835 0.14 -2.01 -25.58
N CYS A 836 0.01 -3.26 -25.13
CA CYS A 836 -0.37 -4.38 -25.98
C CYS A 836 -1.77 -4.22 -26.56
N SER A 837 -2.72 -3.71 -25.76
CA SER A 837 -4.10 -3.45 -26.19
C SER A 837 -4.15 -2.38 -27.28
N ASP A 838 -3.47 -1.27 -27.09
CA ASP A 838 -3.44 -0.16 -28.06
C ASP A 838 -2.83 -0.61 -29.39
N HIS A 839 -1.69 -1.33 -29.33
CA HIS A 839 -1.02 -1.86 -30.52
C HIS A 839 -1.87 -2.92 -31.25
N ALA A 840 -2.54 -3.81 -30.52
CA ALA A 840 -3.44 -4.80 -31.11
C ALA A 840 -4.67 -4.15 -31.77
N LYS A 841 -5.11 -2.99 -31.29
CA LYS A 841 -6.19 -2.21 -31.90
C LYS A 841 -5.74 -1.56 -33.21
N GLU A 842 -4.54 -0.98 -33.25
CA GLU A 842 -3.96 -0.43 -34.49
C GLU A 842 -3.85 -1.48 -35.60
N LEU A 843 -3.43 -2.71 -35.23
CA LEU A 843 -3.35 -3.83 -36.19
C LEU A 843 -4.72 -4.32 -36.67
N GLU A 844 -5.75 -4.35 -35.81
CA GLU A 844 -7.13 -4.66 -36.24
C GLU A 844 -7.65 -3.60 -37.24
N GLU A 845 -7.39 -2.32 -36.98
CA GLU A 845 -7.77 -1.23 -37.89
C GLU A 845 -7.05 -1.29 -39.25
N SER A 846 -5.77 -1.70 -39.25
CA SER A 846 -5.02 -1.99 -40.48
C SER A 846 -5.62 -3.18 -41.24
N ASP A 847 -5.93 -4.28 -40.55
CA ASP A 847 -6.53 -5.47 -41.17
C ASP A 847 -7.93 -5.19 -41.75
N LYS A 848 -8.73 -4.31 -41.13
CA LYS A 848 -10.01 -3.85 -41.69
C LYS A 848 -9.84 -3.23 -43.09
N LYS A 849 -8.69 -2.61 -43.39
CA LYS A 849 -8.36 -2.02 -44.69
C LYS A 849 -7.73 -3.03 -45.65
N GLU A 850 -6.80 -3.84 -45.15
CA GLU A 850 -5.95 -4.71 -45.98
C GLU A 850 -6.47 -6.14 -46.17
N LYS A 851 -7.35 -6.61 -45.28
CA LYS A 851 -7.89 -7.99 -45.24
C LYS A 851 -6.80 -9.06 -45.27
N ASN A 852 -5.77 -8.89 -44.44
CA ASN A 852 -4.58 -9.73 -44.36
C ASN A 852 -4.66 -10.82 -43.27
N GLY A 853 -5.76 -10.87 -42.50
CA GLY A 853 -6.07 -11.93 -41.54
C GLY A 853 -5.37 -11.80 -40.18
N LYS A 854 -4.74 -10.64 -39.91
CA LYS A 854 -4.06 -10.34 -38.64
C LYS A 854 -5.02 -10.41 -37.45
N THR A 855 -6.24 -9.88 -37.59
CA THR A 855 -7.25 -9.85 -36.52
C THR A 855 -7.62 -11.24 -36.02
N ALA A 856 -7.76 -12.21 -36.93
CA ALA A 856 -8.10 -13.59 -36.57
C ALA A 856 -7.03 -14.25 -35.69
N LYS A 857 -5.75 -13.98 -35.97
CA LYS A 857 -4.64 -14.49 -35.14
C LYS A 857 -4.59 -13.80 -33.78
N LEU A 858 -4.83 -12.49 -33.73
CA LEU A 858 -4.91 -11.74 -32.46
C LEU A 858 -6.02 -12.30 -31.57
N ILE A 859 -7.21 -12.56 -32.11
CA ILE A 859 -8.32 -13.19 -31.37
C ILE A 859 -7.93 -14.57 -30.85
N ARG A 860 -7.32 -15.40 -31.72
CA ARG A 860 -6.93 -16.77 -31.37
C ARG A 860 -5.90 -16.82 -30.24
N VAL A 861 -5.04 -15.82 -30.08
CA VAL A 861 -4.04 -15.78 -29.00
C VAL A 861 -4.53 -14.97 -27.80
N LEU A 862 -4.84 -13.68 -28.00
CA LEU A 862 -5.19 -12.75 -26.92
C LEU A 862 -6.52 -13.11 -26.27
N GLY A 863 -7.47 -13.67 -27.02
CA GLY A 863 -8.76 -14.10 -26.49
C GLY A 863 -8.69 -15.30 -25.54
N GLN A 864 -7.57 -16.02 -25.49
CA GLN A 864 -7.34 -17.13 -24.56
C GLN A 864 -6.63 -16.71 -23.26
N THR A 865 -6.14 -15.47 -23.19
CA THR A 865 -5.42 -14.96 -22.01
C THR A 865 -6.36 -14.74 -20.83
N ALA A 866 -5.85 -14.93 -19.60
CA ALA A 866 -6.56 -14.73 -18.35
C ALA A 866 -6.27 -13.36 -17.70
N ASN A 867 -5.09 -12.81 -17.95
CA ASN A 867 -4.59 -11.57 -17.34
C ASN A 867 -4.81 -10.33 -18.23
N GLY A 868 -4.75 -9.13 -17.66
CA GLY A 868 -4.97 -7.88 -18.39
C GLY A 868 -6.45 -7.60 -18.60
N ARG A 869 -7.10 -7.06 -17.57
CA ARG A 869 -8.47 -6.56 -17.67
C ARG A 869 -8.45 -5.21 -18.36
N ASN A 870 -8.90 -5.19 -19.60
CA ASN A 870 -9.04 -4.01 -20.44
C ASN A 870 -10.22 -4.25 -21.37
N TYR A 871 -11.02 -3.22 -21.65
CA TYR A 871 -12.16 -3.28 -22.55
C TYR A 871 -11.87 -4.00 -23.87
N TYR A 872 -10.78 -3.63 -24.56
CA TYR A 872 -10.46 -4.19 -25.87
C TYR A 872 -9.99 -5.65 -25.77
N LEU A 873 -9.23 -6.01 -24.74
CA LEU A 873 -8.84 -7.41 -24.49
C LEU A 873 -10.05 -8.28 -24.15
N ASP A 874 -11.00 -7.76 -23.37
CA ASP A 874 -12.24 -8.46 -23.05
C ASP A 874 -13.16 -8.59 -24.27
N TYR A 875 -13.14 -7.63 -25.19
CA TYR A 875 -13.75 -7.75 -26.51
C TYR A 875 -13.12 -8.89 -27.33
N LEU A 876 -11.78 -8.98 -27.40
CA LEU A 876 -11.10 -10.08 -28.10
C LEU A 876 -11.41 -11.45 -27.47
N ARG A 877 -11.57 -11.53 -26.14
CA ARG A 877 -12.01 -12.74 -25.43
C ARG A 877 -13.45 -13.11 -25.78
N LEU A 878 -14.36 -12.15 -25.82
CA LEU A 878 -15.74 -12.40 -26.26
C LEU A 878 -15.77 -12.96 -27.69
N ARG A 879 -15.01 -12.34 -28.60
CA ARG A 879 -14.87 -12.83 -29.98
C ARG A 879 -14.28 -14.23 -30.06
N TYR A 880 -13.25 -14.51 -29.26
CA TYR A 880 -12.67 -15.84 -29.20
C TYR A 880 -13.70 -16.89 -28.77
N GLU A 881 -14.46 -16.64 -27.70
CA GLU A 881 -15.50 -17.57 -27.26
C GLU A 881 -16.62 -17.72 -28.31
N ALA A 882 -16.95 -16.66 -29.05
CA ALA A 882 -17.96 -16.71 -30.10
C ALA A 882 -17.49 -17.50 -31.34
N GLU A 883 -16.23 -17.37 -31.72
CA GLU A 883 -15.63 -18.00 -32.91
C GLU A 883 -15.12 -19.43 -32.64
N TYR A 884 -14.52 -19.67 -31.47
CA TYR A 884 -13.80 -20.90 -31.15
C TYR A 884 -14.26 -21.58 -29.84
N GLY A 885 -15.03 -20.90 -29.00
CA GLY A 885 -15.51 -21.43 -27.72
C GLY A 885 -16.60 -22.49 -27.87
N ALA A 886 -16.64 -23.44 -26.95
CA ALA A 886 -17.67 -24.48 -26.87
C ALA A 886 -18.64 -24.31 -25.67
N ASP A 887 -18.41 -23.29 -24.82
CA ASP A 887 -19.15 -23.07 -23.58
C ASP A 887 -19.99 -21.78 -23.65
N GLU A 888 -21.30 -21.95 -23.86
CA GLU A 888 -22.28 -20.86 -23.91
C GLU A 888 -22.32 -20.05 -22.60
N LYS A 889 -22.06 -20.68 -21.45
CA LYS A 889 -22.02 -19.99 -20.16
C LYS A 889 -20.84 -19.03 -20.11
N ARG A 890 -19.69 -19.46 -20.61
CA ARG A 890 -18.48 -18.63 -20.67
C ARG A 890 -18.67 -17.43 -21.58
N LEU A 891 -19.30 -17.64 -22.74
CA LEU A 891 -19.68 -16.57 -23.66
C LEU A 891 -20.63 -15.57 -22.99
N TYR A 892 -21.67 -16.05 -22.30
CA TYR A 892 -22.60 -15.22 -21.54
C TYR A 892 -21.89 -14.42 -20.44
N ASP A 893 -21.02 -15.05 -19.64
CA ASP A 893 -20.28 -14.41 -18.57
C ASP A 893 -19.35 -13.30 -19.08
N ARG A 894 -18.72 -13.49 -20.26
CA ARG A 894 -17.88 -12.46 -20.91
C ARG A 894 -18.72 -11.27 -21.37
N PHE A 895 -19.83 -11.52 -22.07
CA PHE A 895 -20.75 -10.46 -22.50
C PHE A 895 -21.30 -9.68 -21.31
N ARG A 896 -21.75 -10.39 -20.28
CA ARG A 896 -22.22 -9.82 -19.01
C ARG A 896 -21.16 -8.94 -18.36
N ALA A 897 -19.91 -9.40 -18.27
CA ALA A 897 -18.83 -8.63 -17.67
C ALA A 897 -18.58 -7.30 -18.43
N LEU A 898 -18.55 -7.33 -19.76
CA LEU A 898 -18.37 -6.14 -20.60
C LEU A 898 -19.45 -5.09 -20.35
N VAL A 899 -20.72 -5.49 -20.35
CA VAL A 899 -21.87 -4.58 -20.09
C VAL A 899 -21.82 -4.01 -18.68
N LEU A 900 -21.47 -4.82 -17.67
CA LEU A 900 -21.45 -4.37 -16.27
C LEU A 900 -20.22 -3.52 -15.93
N MET A 901 -19.08 -3.71 -16.61
CA MET A 901 -17.84 -2.96 -16.38
C MET A 901 -17.85 -1.55 -16.97
N THR A 902 -18.45 -1.34 -18.14
CA THR A 902 -18.46 -0.01 -18.79
C THR A 902 -19.40 0.97 -18.08
N ASN A 903 -19.01 2.24 -18.00
CA ASN A 903 -19.87 3.32 -17.50
C ASN A 903 -20.77 3.91 -18.60
N ASP A 904 -20.73 3.38 -19.81
CA ASP A 904 -21.55 3.81 -20.94
C ASP A 904 -21.74 2.63 -21.90
N PHE A 905 -22.69 1.74 -21.61
CA PHE A 905 -22.88 0.55 -22.42
C PHE A 905 -23.59 0.83 -23.75
N PHE A 906 -24.25 1.98 -23.93
CA PHE A 906 -24.86 2.32 -25.22
C PHE A 906 -23.82 2.63 -26.31
N ASN A 907 -22.58 2.92 -25.90
CA ASN A 907 -21.45 3.16 -26.80
C ASN A 907 -20.50 1.95 -26.93
N LEU A 908 -20.93 0.75 -26.55
CA LEU A 908 -20.21 -0.48 -26.89
C LEU A 908 -20.15 -0.66 -28.41
N ASP A 909 -19.08 -1.29 -28.90
CA ASP A 909 -18.92 -1.58 -30.33
C ASP A 909 -20.08 -2.46 -30.84
N ASP A 910 -20.63 -2.13 -32.01
CA ASP A 910 -21.78 -2.82 -32.61
C ASP A 910 -21.55 -4.33 -32.75
N SER A 911 -20.29 -4.75 -32.97
CA SER A 911 -19.93 -6.17 -33.06
C SER A 911 -20.22 -6.95 -31.77
N ILE A 912 -20.14 -6.32 -30.60
CA ILE A 912 -20.46 -6.95 -29.31
C ILE A 912 -21.96 -7.30 -29.25
N TRP A 913 -22.81 -6.38 -29.69
CA TRP A 913 -24.25 -6.58 -29.76
C TRP A 913 -24.65 -7.60 -30.82
N GLN A 914 -23.97 -7.58 -31.98
CA GLN A 914 -24.17 -8.56 -33.04
C GLN A 914 -23.84 -9.98 -32.57
N ILE A 915 -22.72 -10.18 -31.87
CA ILE A 915 -22.35 -11.49 -31.29
C ILE A 915 -23.45 -11.97 -30.32
N ALA A 916 -23.93 -11.09 -29.44
CA ALA A 916 -24.97 -11.46 -28.48
C ALA A 916 -26.28 -11.88 -29.18
N LEU A 917 -26.67 -11.18 -30.25
CA LEU A 917 -27.84 -11.50 -31.06
C LEU A 917 -27.68 -12.81 -31.83
N GLU A 918 -26.57 -13.00 -32.55
CA GLU A 918 -26.29 -14.20 -33.34
C GLU A 918 -26.20 -15.46 -32.49
N LYS A 919 -25.68 -15.34 -31.27
CA LYS A 919 -25.51 -16.44 -30.32
C LYS A 919 -26.70 -16.61 -29.37
N GLY A 920 -27.76 -15.80 -29.52
CA GLY A 920 -28.99 -15.93 -28.74
C GLY A 920 -28.82 -15.66 -27.24
N LEU A 921 -27.90 -14.75 -26.84
CA LEU A 921 -27.69 -14.39 -25.44
C LEU A 921 -28.88 -13.59 -24.89
N ASP A 922 -29.27 -13.84 -23.64
CA ASP A 922 -30.34 -13.08 -22.97
C ASP A 922 -29.84 -11.68 -22.55
N ILE A 923 -29.89 -10.75 -23.50
CA ILE A 923 -29.49 -9.35 -23.33
C ILE A 923 -30.34 -8.67 -22.25
N ALA A 924 -31.66 -8.95 -22.21
CA ALA A 924 -32.56 -8.36 -21.24
C ALA A 924 -32.18 -8.75 -19.80
N ALA A 925 -31.85 -10.02 -19.55
CA ALA A 925 -31.38 -10.48 -18.26
C ALA A 925 -30.05 -9.82 -17.81
N VAL A 926 -29.15 -9.50 -18.74
CA VAL A 926 -27.91 -8.78 -18.41
C VAL A 926 -28.21 -7.32 -18.06
N LEU A 927 -29.04 -6.63 -18.84
CA LEU A 927 -29.40 -5.23 -18.59
C LEU A 927 -30.15 -5.05 -17.25
N LYS A 928 -30.99 -6.02 -16.86
CA LYS A 928 -31.66 -6.06 -15.54
C LYS A 928 -30.69 -6.18 -14.36
N GLN A 929 -29.45 -6.60 -14.58
CA GLN A 929 -28.43 -6.66 -13.54
C GLN A 929 -27.68 -5.33 -13.35
N VAL A 930 -27.84 -4.36 -14.25
CA VAL A 930 -27.25 -3.03 -14.07
C VAL A 930 -27.90 -2.35 -12.85
N PRO A 931 -27.13 -1.86 -11.86
CA PRO A 931 -27.70 -1.14 -10.73
C PRO A 931 -28.53 0.07 -11.19
N LEU A 932 -29.73 0.26 -10.62
CA LEU A 932 -30.67 1.30 -11.09
C LEU A 932 -30.04 2.70 -11.15
N LYS A 933 -29.23 3.08 -10.15
CA LYS A 933 -28.52 4.36 -10.14
C LYS A 933 -27.56 4.51 -11.33
N LYS A 934 -26.82 3.45 -11.67
CA LYS A 934 -25.93 3.42 -12.85
C LYS A 934 -26.76 3.50 -14.14
N TRP A 935 -27.84 2.73 -14.22
CA TRP A 935 -28.76 2.77 -15.36
C TRP A 935 -29.28 4.18 -15.63
N CYS A 936 -29.84 4.85 -14.61
CA CYS A 936 -30.37 6.21 -14.76
C CYS A 936 -29.29 7.20 -15.21
N HIS A 937 -28.08 7.09 -14.67
CA HIS A 937 -26.95 7.93 -15.07
C HIS A 937 -26.55 7.73 -16.53
N VAL A 938 -26.43 6.47 -16.98
CA VAL A 938 -26.08 6.15 -18.38
C VAL A 938 -27.15 6.66 -19.34
N VAL A 939 -28.43 6.41 -19.03
CA VAL A 939 -29.55 6.88 -19.86
C VAL A 939 -29.56 8.40 -19.96
N ASN A 940 -29.51 9.13 -18.84
CA ASN A 940 -29.50 10.60 -18.88
C ASN A 940 -28.32 11.11 -19.70
N THR A 941 -27.11 10.66 -19.37
CA THR A 941 -25.88 11.12 -20.04
C THR A 941 -25.92 10.85 -21.54
N TYR A 942 -26.48 9.73 -21.97
CA TYR A 942 -26.57 9.39 -23.39
C TYR A 942 -27.56 10.31 -24.13
N PHE A 943 -28.77 10.49 -23.61
CA PHE A 943 -29.80 11.33 -24.25
C PHE A 943 -29.48 12.83 -24.19
N ASP A 944 -28.77 13.29 -23.16
CA ASP A 944 -28.35 14.69 -23.02
C ASP A 944 -27.25 15.05 -24.05
N LYS A 945 -26.36 14.10 -24.36
CA LYS A 945 -25.19 14.33 -25.23
C LYS A 945 -25.46 14.16 -26.73
N HIS A 946 -26.53 13.46 -27.10
CA HIS A 946 -26.76 13.02 -28.47
C HIS A 946 -28.05 13.60 -29.04
N ASP A 947 -28.06 13.81 -30.36
CA ASP A 947 -29.24 14.22 -31.11
C ASP A 947 -30.14 13.02 -31.46
N GLU A 948 -31.29 13.31 -32.04
CA GLU A 948 -32.29 12.31 -32.39
C GLU A 948 -31.77 11.26 -33.40
N GLU A 949 -30.86 11.63 -34.31
CA GLU A 949 -30.25 10.69 -35.27
C GLU A 949 -29.42 9.60 -34.57
N ARG A 950 -28.67 9.99 -33.53
CA ARG A 950 -27.85 9.06 -32.73
C ARG A 950 -28.64 8.24 -31.73
N VAL A 951 -29.76 8.77 -31.23
CA VAL A 951 -30.60 8.11 -30.24
C VAL A 951 -31.52 7.05 -30.86
N LEU A 952 -31.98 7.25 -32.10
CA LEU A 952 -32.96 6.38 -32.76
C LEU A 952 -32.55 4.88 -32.83
N PRO A 953 -31.29 4.52 -33.16
CA PRO A 953 -30.85 3.11 -33.15
C PRO A 953 -30.95 2.46 -31.76
N VAL A 954 -30.57 3.18 -30.70
CA VAL A 954 -30.65 2.69 -29.32
C VAL A 954 -32.09 2.50 -28.88
N ARG A 955 -33.01 3.38 -29.29
CA ARG A 955 -34.46 3.20 -29.06
C ARG A 955 -34.97 1.91 -29.70
N LYS A 956 -34.62 1.65 -30.96
CA LYS A 956 -35.00 0.42 -31.68
C LYS A 956 -34.43 -0.83 -30.99
N MET A 957 -33.17 -0.78 -30.57
CA MET A 957 -32.52 -1.86 -29.84
C MET A 957 -33.24 -2.14 -28.51
N MET A 958 -33.48 -1.12 -27.69
CA MET A 958 -34.13 -1.28 -26.39
C MET A 958 -35.58 -1.75 -26.52
N ALA A 959 -36.30 -1.36 -27.57
CA ALA A 959 -37.67 -1.84 -27.82
C ALA A 959 -37.73 -3.37 -27.98
N ALA A 960 -36.72 -3.97 -28.61
CA ALA A 960 -36.64 -5.42 -28.80
C ALA A 960 -36.45 -6.21 -27.49
N PHE A 961 -35.94 -5.56 -26.43
CA PHE A 961 -35.63 -6.20 -25.14
C PHE A 961 -36.44 -5.64 -23.98
N SER A 962 -37.40 -4.76 -24.27
CA SER A 962 -38.11 -4.01 -23.24
C SER A 962 -39.00 -4.93 -22.40
N ASP A 963 -38.93 -4.73 -21.08
CA ASP A 963 -39.82 -5.38 -20.12
C ASP A 963 -40.65 -4.30 -19.42
N ASP A 964 -41.96 -4.34 -19.61
CA ASP A 964 -42.90 -3.37 -19.04
C ASP A 964 -43.01 -3.42 -17.53
N CYS A 965 -42.53 -4.49 -16.89
CA CYS A 965 -42.51 -4.63 -15.45
C CYS A 965 -41.24 -4.09 -14.80
N ASP A 966 -40.12 -3.95 -15.54
CA ASP A 966 -38.85 -3.48 -14.96
C ASP A 966 -38.73 -1.95 -14.99
N ILE A 967 -38.41 -1.39 -13.84
CA ILE A 967 -38.31 0.06 -13.62
C ILE A 967 -37.24 0.73 -14.50
N ARG A 968 -36.20 0.00 -14.92
CA ARG A 968 -35.14 0.51 -15.79
C ARG A 968 -35.65 0.83 -17.19
N PHE A 969 -36.37 -0.11 -17.80
CA PHE A 969 -36.95 0.10 -19.13
C PHE A 969 -38.07 1.15 -19.11
N ARG A 970 -38.83 1.26 -18.00
CA ARG A 970 -39.76 2.37 -17.78
C ARG A 970 -39.05 3.72 -17.77
N PHE A 971 -37.94 3.84 -17.07
CA PHE A 971 -37.14 5.07 -17.04
C PHE A 971 -36.57 5.42 -18.42
N PHE A 972 -36.04 4.43 -19.15
CA PHE A 972 -35.53 4.63 -20.50
C PHE A 972 -36.61 5.18 -21.43
N ARG A 973 -37.83 4.64 -21.39
CA ARG A 973 -38.96 5.15 -22.18
C ARG A 973 -39.37 6.56 -21.79
N LEU A 974 -39.37 6.85 -20.49
CA LEU A 974 -39.66 8.20 -19.99
C LEU A 974 -38.68 9.21 -20.59
N LYS A 975 -37.38 8.94 -20.52
CA LYS A 975 -36.33 9.79 -21.11
C LYS A 975 -36.37 9.84 -22.63
N SER A 976 -36.74 8.74 -23.29
CA SER A 976 -36.96 8.70 -24.73
C SER A 976 -38.07 9.64 -25.18
N LYS A 977 -39.19 9.65 -24.46
CA LYS A 977 -40.33 10.52 -24.75
C LYS A 977 -40.06 11.97 -24.38
N GLU A 978 -39.33 12.20 -23.30
CA GLU A 978 -38.84 13.54 -22.92
C GLU A 978 -38.05 14.20 -24.06
N LYS A 979 -37.08 13.47 -24.62
CA LYS A 979 -36.26 13.95 -25.74
C LYS A 979 -37.09 14.25 -26.99
N GLU A 980 -38.03 13.36 -27.32
CA GLU A 980 -38.95 13.53 -28.45
C GLU A 980 -39.78 14.82 -28.32
N ILE A 981 -40.30 15.11 -27.11
CA ILE A 981 -41.07 16.33 -26.84
C ILE A 981 -40.18 17.58 -26.85
N ALA A 982 -39.01 17.52 -26.23
CA ALA A 982 -38.09 18.65 -26.13
C ALA A 982 -37.52 19.09 -27.49
N ASP A 983 -37.31 18.13 -28.42
CA ASP A 983 -36.78 18.41 -29.76
C ASP A 983 -37.84 18.95 -30.73
N HIS A 984 -39.14 18.90 -30.39
CA HIS A 984 -40.19 19.49 -31.21
C HIS A 984 -40.27 21.01 -31.03
N LYS A 985 -40.29 21.75 -32.16
CA LYS A 985 -40.04 23.19 -32.12
C LYS A 985 -41.26 24.09 -31.98
N ASP A 986 -42.45 23.75 -32.46
CA ASP A 986 -43.66 24.59 -32.34
C ASP A 986 -44.91 23.79 -32.77
N ASP A 987 -45.80 23.42 -31.83
CA ASP A 987 -47.15 22.89 -32.12
C ASP A 987 -48.05 22.85 -30.87
N PHE A 988 -49.34 23.06 -31.06
CA PHE A 988 -50.40 22.94 -30.06
C PHE A 988 -50.58 21.49 -29.59
N GLU A 989 -50.43 20.51 -30.48
CA GLU A 989 -50.57 19.08 -30.17
C GLU A 989 -49.50 18.59 -29.17
N ILE A 990 -48.37 19.28 -29.08
CA ILE A 990 -47.26 18.94 -28.17
C ILE A 990 -47.64 19.17 -26.70
N SER A 991 -48.55 20.11 -26.40
CA SER A 991 -49.02 20.35 -25.03
C SER A 991 -49.79 19.15 -24.45
N ASP A 992 -50.56 18.46 -25.29
CA ASP A 992 -51.26 17.23 -24.92
C ASP A 992 -50.29 16.06 -24.72
N GLU A 993 -49.25 15.98 -25.54
CA GLU A 993 -48.17 15.01 -25.36
C GLU A 993 -47.36 15.28 -24.08
N LEU A 994 -47.14 16.55 -23.73
CA LEU A 994 -46.49 16.95 -22.47
C LEU A 994 -47.36 16.63 -21.25
N LEU A 995 -48.69 16.71 -21.34
CA LEU A 995 -49.61 16.22 -20.31
C LEU A 995 -49.53 14.70 -20.14
N LYS A 996 -49.52 13.94 -21.25
CA LYS A 996 -49.33 12.47 -21.21
C LYS A 996 -48.00 12.09 -20.60
N TYR A 997 -46.92 12.78 -21.00
CA TYR A 997 -45.59 12.61 -20.41
C TYR A 997 -45.61 12.91 -18.91
N SER A 998 -46.21 14.02 -18.50
CA SER A 998 -46.26 14.44 -17.10
C SER A 998 -46.97 13.40 -16.24
N LYS A 999 -48.08 12.83 -16.72
CA LYS A 999 -48.77 11.72 -16.07
C LYS A 999 -47.87 10.49 -15.93
N ALA A 1000 -47.21 10.08 -17.01
CA ALA A 1000 -46.29 8.93 -17.00
C ALA A 1000 -45.09 9.15 -16.07
N CYS A 1001 -44.57 10.38 -15.99
CA CYS A 1001 -43.48 10.78 -15.09
C CYS A 1001 -43.90 10.60 -13.63
N VAL A 1002 -45.06 11.14 -13.24
CA VAL A 1002 -45.59 11.00 -11.88
C VAL A 1002 -45.86 9.54 -11.54
N ASP A 1003 -46.46 8.76 -12.45
CA ASP A 1003 -46.75 7.35 -12.22
C ASP A 1003 -45.47 6.51 -12.07
N TYR A 1004 -44.40 6.83 -12.81
CA TYR A 1004 -43.08 6.23 -12.61
C TYR A 1004 -42.57 6.49 -11.18
N TYR A 1005 -42.58 7.76 -10.75
CA TYR A 1005 -42.02 8.15 -9.46
C TYR A 1005 -42.83 7.70 -8.25
N LYS A 1006 -44.15 7.48 -8.39
CA LYS A 1006 -44.98 6.85 -7.35
C LYS A 1006 -44.55 5.42 -6.99
N ASN A 1007 -43.84 4.73 -7.87
CA ASN A 1007 -43.27 3.41 -7.58
C ASN A 1007 -41.95 3.50 -6.77
N ILE A 1008 -41.41 4.71 -6.57
CA ILE A 1008 -40.09 4.94 -5.95
C ILE A 1008 -40.24 5.75 -4.65
N TYR A 1009 -41.10 6.76 -4.64
CA TYR A 1009 -41.29 7.72 -3.54
C TYR A 1009 -42.60 7.46 -2.80
N SER A 1010 -42.67 7.84 -1.52
CA SER A 1010 -43.86 7.62 -0.70
C SER A 1010 -45.00 8.57 -1.08
N LYS A 1011 -46.24 8.16 -0.82
CA LYS A 1011 -47.44 8.94 -1.14
C LYS A 1011 -47.44 10.33 -0.49
N GLU A 1012 -46.95 10.43 0.75
CA GLU A 1012 -46.87 11.69 1.51
C GLU A 1012 -46.00 12.75 0.82
N GLN A 1013 -44.98 12.33 0.08
CA GLN A 1013 -44.10 13.24 -0.65
C GLN A 1013 -44.79 13.94 -1.83
N PHE A 1014 -45.92 13.40 -2.32
CA PHE A 1014 -46.72 13.99 -3.38
C PHE A 1014 -47.85 14.89 -2.85
N GLU A 1015 -48.23 14.76 -1.57
CA GLU A 1015 -49.42 15.39 -1.00
C GLU A 1015 -49.10 16.63 -0.13
N SER A 1016 -47.83 16.88 0.20
CA SER A 1016 -47.40 17.94 1.13
C SER A 1016 -46.35 18.87 0.50
N GLU A 1017 -46.66 20.17 0.42
CA GLU A 1017 -45.82 21.26 -0.15
C GLU A 1017 -44.34 21.29 0.33
N PRO A 1018 -43.99 21.04 1.62
CA PRO A 1018 -42.58 20.96 2.03
C PRO A 1018 -41.87 19.67 1.58
N LEU A 1019 -42.59 18.60 1.22
CA LEU A 1019 -42.01 17.32 0.81
C LEU A 1019 -41.98 17.16 -0.71
N SER A 1020 -42.90 17.78 -1.44
CA SER A 1020 -42.93 17.76 -2.91
C SER A 1020 -41.71 18.43 -3.53
N SER A 1021 -41.11 19.41 -2.85
CA SER A 1021 -39.83 20.02 -3.24
C SER A 1021 -38.61 19.09 -3.15
N MET A 1022 -38.74 17.94 -2.47
CA MET A 1022 -37.69 16.91 -2.39
C MET A 1022 -37.76 15.88 -3.53
N LEU A 1023 -38.79 15.91 -4.37
CA LEU A 1023 -38.91 15.04 -5.55
C LEU A 1023 -37.90 15.45 -6.63
N PRO A 1024 -37.54 14.57 -7.58
CA PRO A 1024 -36.69 14.98 -8.70
C PRO A 1024 -37.31 16.13 -9.52
N PRO A 1025 -36.51 17.07 -10.06
CA PRO A 1025 -37.04 18.27 -10.73
C PRO A 1025 -38.04 17.98 -11.85
N GLN A 1026 -37.77 16.97 -12.68
CA GLN A 1026 -38.70 16.49 -13.72
C GLN A 1026 -40.05 15.96 -13.19
N CYS A 1027 -40.09 15.45 -11.95
CA CYS A 1027 -41.32 15.02 -11.28
C CYS A 1027 -42.07 16.22 -10.67
N GLN A 1028 -41.34 17.19 -10.10
CA GLN A 1028 -41.92 18.43 -9.60
C GLN A 1028 -42.60 19.21 -10.73
N PHE A 1029 -41.90 19.36 -11.85
CA PHE A 1029 -42.43 19.94 -13.07
C PHE A 1029 -43.73 19.24 -13.51
N ALA A 1030 -43.68 17.91 -13.63
CA ALA A 1030 -44.83 17.13 -14.08
C ALA A 1030 -46.06 17.30 -13.18
N LEU A 1031 -45.88 17.41 -11.86
CA LEU A 1031 -46.98 17.68 -10.92
C LEU A 1031 -47.60 19.05 -11.15
N ASN A 1032 -46.79 20.10 -11.28
CA ASN A 1032 -47.26 21.46 -11.50
C ASN A 1032 -47.95 21.60 -12.86
N PHE A 1033 -47.40 20.98 -13.89
CA PHE A 1033 -47.96 21.03 -15.24
C PHE A 1033 -49.31 20.31 -15.34
N LEU A 1034 -49.49 19.18 -14.63
CA LEU A 1034 -50.78 18.51 -14.52
C LEU A 1034 -51.83 19.37 -13.82
N LYS A 1035 -51.47 20.07 -12.72
CA LYS A 1035 -52.36 21.02 -12.05
C LYS A 1035 -52.81 22.13 -13.00
N ALA A 1036 -51.89 22.68 -13.80
CA ALA A 1036 -52.22 23.68 -14.81
C ALA A 1036 -53.19 23.14 -15.87
N GLY A 1037 -53.00 21.90 -16.33
CA GLY A 1037 -53.89 21.26 -17.30
C GLY A 1037 -55.32 21.04 -16.80
N GLU A 1038 -55.50 20.84 -15.49
CA GLU A 1038 -56.81 20.63 -14.86
C GLU A 1038 -57.53 21.94 -14.48
N GLU A 1039 -56.80 23.05 -14.34
CA GLU A 1039 -57.36 24.36 -13.95
C GLU A 1039 -58.21 24.96 -15.08
N LYS A 1040 -59.42 25.42 -14.75
CA LYS A 1040 -60.38 25.99 -15.72
C LYS A 1040 -60.22 27.51 -15.90
N SER A 1041 -59.76 28.23 -14.87
CA SER A 1041 -59.53 29.67 -14.93
C SER A 1041 -58.25 29.98 -15.70
N SER A 1042 -58.36 30.78 -16.76
CA SER A 1042 -57.21 31.19 -17.59
C SER A 1042 -56.10 31.88 -16.77
N VAL A 1043 -56.47 32.79 -15.85
CA VAL A 1043 -55.52 33.53 -15.01
C VAL A 1043 -54.79 32.61 -14.03
N LYS A 1044 -55.50 31.67 -13.39
CA LYS A 1044 -54.87 30.70 -12.48
C LYS A 1044 -54.01 29.69 -13.24
N ARG A 1045 -54.45 29.27 -14.42
CA ARG A 1045 -53.66 28.42 -15.30
C ARG A 1045 -52.37 29.10 -15.73
N GLU A 1046 -52.42 30.38 -16.11
CA GLU A 1046 -51.24 31.19 -16.41
C GLU A 1046 -50.26 31.17 -15.21
N SER A 1047 -50.75 31.40 -13.99
CA SER A 1047 -49.93 31.33 -12.77
C SER A 1047 -49.29 29.96 -12.56
N LEU A 1048 -50.06 28.88 -12.67
CA LEU A 1048 -49.54 27.51 -12.48
C LEU A 1048 -48.53 27.11 -13.56
N LEU A 1049 -48.69 27.62 -14.78
CA LEU A 1049 -47.70 27.46 -15.84
C LEU A 1049 -46.42 28.24 -15.55
N CYS A 1050 -46.52 29.47 -15.00
CA CYS A 1050 -45.36 30.21 -14.53
C CYS A 1050 -44.61 29.45 -13.42
N ASP A 1051 -45.33 28.79 -12.51
CA ASP A 1051 -44.75 27.94 -11.47
C ASP A 1051 -44.04 26.68 -12.01
N CYS A 1052 -44.20 26.36 -13.31
CA CYS A 1052 -43.45 25.28 -13.96
C CYS A 1052 -42.08 25.73 -14.49
N LEU A 1053 -41.90 27.03 -14.74
CA LEU A 1053 -40.68 27.56 -15.36
C LEU A 1053 -39.47 27.45 -14.44
N GLY A 1054 -38.33 27.03 -14.99
CA GLY A 1054 -37.07 26.94 -14.26
C GLY A 1054 -36.98 25.76 -13.28
N ILE A 1055 -38.05 24.96 -13.14
CA ILE A 1055 -38.00 23.69 -12.40
C ILE A 1055 -37.34 22.61 -13.26
N TYR A 1056 -37.69 22.53 -14.54
CA TYR A 1056 -37.12 21.55 -15.46
C TYR A 1056 -36.94 22.14 -16.87
N GLU A 1057 -35.73 22.67 -17.09
CA GLU A 1057 -35.33 23.44 -18.27
C GLU A 1057 -35.76 22.86 -19.64
N PRO A 1058 -35.70 21.53 -19.90
CA PRO A 1058 -36.02 20.98 -21.22
C PRO A 1058 -37.40 21.35 -21.78
N PHE A 1059 -38.35 21.74 -20.91
CA PHE A 1059 -39.71 22.09 -21.33
C PHE A 1059 -40.04 23.58 -21.18
N ASP A 1060 -39.13 24.42 -20.70
CA ASP A 1060 -39.40 25.84 -20.43
C ASP A 1060 -39.90 26.57 -21.69
N LYS A 1061 -39.35 26.25 -22.87
CA LYS A 1061 -39.81 26.84 -24.14
C LYS A 1061 -41.28 26.53 -24.42
N ILE A 1062 -41.71 25.27 -24.21
CA ILE A 1062 -43.09 24.82 -24.44
C ILE A 1062 -44.04 25.46 -23.42
N VAL A 1063 -43.59 25.57 -22.16
CA VAL A 1063 -44.35 26.23 -21.08
C VAL A 1063 -44.55 27.71 -21.39
N LEU A 1064 -43.50 28.41 -21.84
CA LEU A 1064 -43.60 29.81 -22.24
C LEU A 1064 -44.63 30.02 -23.36
N GLN A 1065 -44.69 29.11 -24.34
CA GLN A 1065 -45.72 29.15 -25.38
C GLN A 1065 -47.14 28.95 -24.82
N CYS A 1066 -47.29 28.05 -23.84
CA CYS A 1066 -48.56 27.86 -23.13
C CYS A 1066 -48.98 29.13 -22.37
N ILE A 1067 -48.03 29.81 -21.71
CA ILE A 1067 -48.26 31.08 -21.01
C ILE A 1067 -48.65 32.19 -22.00
N GLU A 1068 -47.91 32.36 -23.09
CA GLU A 1068 -48.21 33.36 -24.12
C GLU A 1068 -49.61 33.18 -24.69
N ARG A 1069 -50.07 31.93 -24.82
CA ARG A 1069 -51.41 31.64 -25.30
C ARG A 1069 -52.49 32.07 -24.31
N GLU A 1070 -52.30 31.83 -23.01
CA GLU A 1070 -53.23 32.34 -21.99
C GLU A 1070 -53.24 33.88 -21.98
N LYS A 1071 -52.10 34.53 -22.21
CA LYS A 1071 -51.99 36.01 -22.32
C LYS A 1071 -52.66 36.61 -23.56
N LYS A 1072 -52.86 35.85 -24.64
CA LYS A 1072 -53.55 36.32 -25.86
C LYS A 1072 -55.07 36.42 -25.72
N LYS A 1073 -55.63 35.90 -24.64
CA LYS A 1073 -57.07 36.01 -24.33
C LYS A 1073 -57.42 37.40 -23.84
N HIS A 1074 -58.64 37.84 -24.13
CA HIS A 1074 -59.12 39.16 -23.74
C HIS A 1074 -59.18 39.28 -22.20
N LEU A 1075 -58.49 40.29 -21.64
CA LEU A 1075 -58.49 40.53 -20.20
C LEU A 1075 -59.69 41.39 -19.80
N PHE A 1076 -60.61 40.78 -19.06
CA PHE A 1076 -61.79 41.41 -18.49
C PHE A 1076 -61.64 41.60 -16.99
N ILE A 1077 -61.61 42.84 -16.55
CA ILE A 1077 -61.49 43.20 -15.14
C ILE A 1077 -62.83 43.73 -14.63
N PHE A 1078 -63.30 43.20 -13.52
CA PHE A 1078 -64.46 43.71 -12.78
C PHE A 1078 -63.96 44.50 -11.58
N LEU A 1079 -64.06 45.84 -11.65
CA LEU A 1079 -63.74 46.74 -10.54
C LEU A 1079 -65.02 47.03 -9.75
N VAL A 1080 -65.04 46.61 -8.50
CA VAL A 1080 -66.27 46.62 -7.67
C VAL A 1080 -65.98 47.15 -6.27
N CYS A 1081 -66.83 48.04 -5.77
CA CYS A 1081 -66.63 48.69 -4.47
C CYS A 1081 -67.69 48.33 -3.42
N LYS A 1082 -68.95 48.16 -3.82
CA LYS A 1082 -70.08 47.76 -2.95
C LYS A 1082 -70.58 46.37 -3.32
N ALA A 1083 -70.72 45.46 -2.35
CA ALA A 1083 -71.25 44.11 -2.54
C ALA A 1083 -72.71 44.15 -3.05
N SER A 1084 -73.49 45.15 -2.62
CA SER A 1084 -74.86 45.38 -3.09
C SER A 1084 -74.97 45.64 -4.60
N GLN A 1085 -73.88 46.04 -5.26
CA GLN A 1085 -73.84 46.26 -6.71
C GLN A 1085 -73.44 45.00 -7.49
N TRP A 1086 -72.90 43.97 -6.83
CA TRP A 1086 -72.42 42.75 -7.49
C TRP A 1086 -73.53 41.99 -8.23
N GLU A 1087 -74.76 42.00 -7.69
CA GLU A 1087 -75.91 41.33 -8.33
C GLU A 1087 -76.10 41.74 -9.80
N SER A 1088 -75.69 42.95 -10.18
CA SER A 1088 -75.80 43.43 -11.57
C SER A 1088 -74.66 42.99 -12.49
N LEU A 1089 -73.52 42.60 -11.92
CA LEU A 1089 -72.34 42.15 -12.66
C LEU A 1089 -72.21 40.62 -12.70
N ASP A 1090 -72.83 39.92 -11.77
CA ASP A 1090 -72.66 38.47 -11.52
C ASP A 1090 -72.84 37.62 -12.79
N SER A 1091 -73.97 37.79 -13.49
CA SER A 1091 -74.24 37.02 -14.72
C SER A 1091 -73.30 37.33 -15.89
N LEU A 1092 -72.72 38.52 -15.95
CA LEU A 1092 -71.74 38.91 -16.96
C LEU A 1092 -70.34 38.40 -16.58
N TRP A 1093 -70.00 38.46 -15.29
CA TRP A 1093 -68.78 37.87 -14.77
C TRP A 1093 -68.72 36.37 -15.03
N GLU A 1094 -69.80 35.62 -14.76
CA GLU A 1094 -69.86 34.18 -15.06
C GLU A 1094 -69.66 33.89 -16.56
N ALA A 1095 -70.30 34.68 -17.43
CA ALA A 1095 -70.12 34.57 -18.88
C ALA A 1095 -68.67 34.84 -19.29
N CYS A 1096 -68.06 35.90 -18.75
CA CYS A 1096 -66.65 36.25 -19.00
C CYS A 1096 -65.67 35.19 -18.46
N ASP A 1097 -65.95 34.61 -17.29
CA ASP A 1097 -65.08 33.63 -16.62
C ASP A 1097 -65.16 32.23 -17.27
N THR A 1098 -66.31 31.89 -17.86
CA THR A 1098 -66.50 30.61 -18.55
C THR A 1098 -66.15 30.65 -20.04
N ASP A 1099 -65.88 31.84 -20.57
CA ASP A 1099 -65.54 32.02 -21.97
C ASP A 1099 -64.08 31.63 -22.28
N PRO A 1100 -63.83 30.79 -23.30
CA PRO A 1100 -62.50 30.25 -23.59
C PRO A 1100 -61.51 31.28 -24.17
N ASP A 1101 -61.99 32.39 -24.72
CA ASP A 1101 -61.18 33.46 -25.31
C ASP A 1101 -60.94 34.61 -24.32
N SER A 1102 -61.37 34.44 -23.07
CA SER A 1102 -61.36 35.48 -22.06
C SER A 1102 -60.53 35.04 -20.86
N ARG A 1103 -59.91 36.02 -20.22
CA ARG A 1103 -59.31 35.88 -18.90
C ARG A 1103 -59.92 36.94 -18.01
N THR A 1104 -60.50 36.51 -16.89
CA THR A 1104 -61.33 37.36 -16.05
C THR A 1104 -60.68 37.57 -14.69
N MET A 1105 -60.75 38.79 -14.16
CA MET A 1105 -60.26 39.12 -12.82
C MET A 1105 -61.25 40.05 -12.10
N VAL A 1106 -61.50 39.79 -10.82
CA VAL A 1106 -62.35 40.61 -9.95
C VAL A 1106 -61.45 41.35 -8.96
N ILE A 1107 -61.59 42.68 -8.90
CA ILE A 1107 -60.82 43.53 -7.99
C ILE A 1107 -61.80 44.29 -7.10
N PRO A 1108 -61.96 43.86 -5.84
CA PRO A 1108 -62.63 44.64 -4.81
C PRO A 1108 -61.80 45.88 -4.50
N ILE A 1109 -62.36 47.08 -4.63
CA ILE A 1109 -61.70 48.35 -4.30
C ILE A 1109 -62.43 49.05 -3.15
N PRO A 1110 -61.74 49.87 -2.34
CA PRO A 1110 -62.39 50.59 -1.26
C PRO A 1110 -63.17 51.83 -1.74
N TYR A 1111 -64.09 52.31 -0.92
CA TYR A 1111 -64.82 53.56 -1.14
C TYR A 1111 -65.10 54.31 0.17
N TYR A 1112 -65.48 55.57 0.06
CA TYR A 1112 -65.95 56.43 1.15
C TYR A 1112 -67.39 56.87 0.87
N ASP A 1113 -68.21 57.05 1.89
CA ASP A 1113 -69.50 57.74 1.73
C ASP A 1113 -69.30 59.23 1.38
N LYS A 1114 -70.30 59.88 0.79
CA LYS A 1114 -70.31 61.34 0.61
C LYS A 1114 -71.41 61.98 1.46
N ASN A 1115 -71.02 62.99 2.24
CA ASN A 1115 -71.96 63.78 3.03
C ASN A 1115 -72.71 64.78 2.12
N GLN A 1116 -73.85 65.32 2.59
CA GLN A 1116 -74.68 66.27 1.82
C GLN A 1116 -73.94 67.55 1.40
N ASP A 1117 -72.82 67.88 2.06
CA ASP A 1117 -71.95 69.03 1.74
C ASP A 1117 -70.78 68.68 0.80
N GLY A 1118 -70.68 67.43 0.34
CA GLY A 1118 -69.64 66.94 -0.57
C GLY A 1118 -68.35 66.48 0.12
N THR A 1119 -68.27 66.51 1.46
CA THR A 1119 -67.11 65.97 2.21
C THR A 1119 -67.14 64.43 2.29
N LEU A 1120 -65.96 63.81 2.45
CA LEU A 1120 -65.84 62.35 2.60
C LEU A 1120 -66.37 61.89 3.97
N GLY A 1121 -67.19 60.86 3.96
CA GLY A 1121 -67.77 60.16 5.12
C GLY A 1121 -66.96 58.91 5.51
N GLU A 1122 -67.66 57.85 5.93
CA GLU A 1122 -67.06 56.61 6.43
C GLU A 1122 -66.36 55.80 5.32
N TYR A 1123 -65.26 55.12 5.66
CA TYR A 1123 -64.49 54.24 4.75
C TYR A 1123 -65.03 52.81 4.77
N HIS A 1124 -65.17 52.21 3.59
CA HIS A 1124 -65.69 50.86 3.39
C HIS A 1124 -64.79 50.04 2.46
N PHE A 1125 -64.63 48.75 2.78
CA PHE A 1125 -63.93 47.78 1.94
C PHE A 1125 -64.60 46.39 2.01
N GLU A 1126 -65.56 46.14 1.10
CA GLU A 1126 -66.50 45.01 1.18
C GLU A 1126 -66.00 43.73 0.48
N ARG A 1127 -64.78 43.28 0.77
CA ARG A 1127 -64.14 42.17 0.04
C ARG A 1127 -64.91 40.84 0.07
N ASP A 1128 -65.48 40.48 1.23
CA ASP A 1128 -66.10 39.16 1.43
C ASP A 1128 -67.44 38.98 0.69
N GLY A 1129 -67.98 40.05 0.11
CA GLY A 1129 -69.24 40.05 -0.66
C GLY A 1129 -69.09 39.66 -2.13
N PHE A 1130 -67.88 39.37 -2.61
CA PHE A 1130 -67.57 39.08 -4.02
C PHE A 1130 -67.11 37.62 -4.24
N PRO A 1131 -67.23 37.06 -5.47
CA PRO A 1131 -66.81 35.68 -5.72
C PRO A 1131 -65.31 35.53 -5.51
N LYS A 1132 -64.92 34.58 -4.66
CA LYS A 1132 -63.50 34.29 -4.38
C LYS A 1132 -62.73 33.77 -5.60
N LYS A 1133 -63.46 33.29 -6.62
CA LYS A 1133 -62.87 32.79 -7.88
C LYS A 1133 -62.45 34.00 -8.72
N CYS A 1134 -61.21 33.97 -9.22
CA CYS A 1134 -60.62 35.04 -10.04
C CYS A 1134 -60.50 36.40 -9.31
N MET A 1135 -60.70 36.44 -7.99
CA MET A 1135 -60.56 37.65 -7.18
C MET A 1135 -59.09 37.89 -6.82
N ALA A 1136 -58.66 39.14 -6.95
CA ALA A 1136 -57.35 39.57 -6.50
C ALA A 1136 -57.18 39.39 -4.98
N SER A 1137 -55.95 39.10 -4.55
CA SER A 1137 -55.60 38.96 -3.13
C SER A 1137 -55.77 40.28 -2.37
N TYR A 1138 -55.38 41.39 -2.97
CA TYR A 1138 -55.52 42.73 -2.43
C TYR A 1138 -55.44 43.75 -3.56
N PHE A 1139 -56.24 44.83 -3.51
CA PHE A 1139 -56.32 45.79 -4.62
C PHE A 1139 -55.00 46.56 -4.86
N ALA A 1140 -54.25 46.84 -3.79
CA ALA A 1140 -53.00 47.58 -3.87
C ALA A 1140 -51.86 46.79 -4.55
N ASP A 1141 -52.00 45.47 -4.67
CA ASP A 1141 -51.02 44.60 -5.35
C ASP A 1141 -51.26 44.53 -6.87
N VAL A 1142 -52.33 45.15 -7.37
CA VAL A 1142 -52.73 45.08 -8.77
C VAL A 1142 -52.32 46.34 -9.52
N ASP A 1143 -51.30 46.21 -10.37
CA ASP A 1143 -50.91 47.27 -11.32
C ASP A 1143 -51.75 47.17 -12.60
N LEU A 1144 -52.87 47.89 -12.62
CA LEU A 1144 -53.77 47.96 -13.78
C LEU A 1144 -53.07 48.48 -15.05
N LYS A 1145 -52.04 49.33 -14.90
CA LYS A 1145 -51.30 49.87 -16.03
C LYS A 1145 -50.41 48.82 -16.67
N ALA A 1146 -49.77 47.99 -15.87
CA ALA A 1146 -48.97 46.86 -16.37
C ALA A 1146 -49.84 45.77 -17.02
N LEU A 1147 -51.05 45.57 -16.50
CA LEU A 1147 -51.97 44.53 -16.98
C LEU A 1147 -52.61 44.85 -18.33
N HIS A 1148 -52.75 46.13 -18.70
CA HIS A 1148 -53.39 46.58 -19.94
C HIS A 1148 -54.70 45.83 -20.25
N PRO A 1149 -55.73 45.90 -19.38
CA PRO A 1149 -56.99 45.22 -19.61
C PRO A 1149 -57.64 45.61 -20.93
N ASP A 1150 -58.27 44.63 -21.60
CA ASP A 1150 -59.07 44.91 -22.79
C ASP A 1150 -60.39 45.58 -22.40
N VAL A 1151 -60.99 45.13 -21.30
CA VAL A 1151 -62.23 45.71 -20.78
C VAL A 1151 -62.17 45.82 -19.27
N ILE A 1152 -62.62 46.97 -18.76
CA ILE A 1152 -62.90 47.16 -17.35
C ILE A 1152 -64.42 47.36 -17.21
N PHE A 1153 -65.04 46.55 -16.36
CA PHE A 1153 -66.43 46.67 -15.97
C PHE A 1153 -66.53 47.34 -14.60
N ILE A 1154 -67.36 48.38 -14.50
CA ILE A 1154 -67.72 49.07 -13.26
C ILE A 1154 -69.24 49.07 -13.10
N ALA A 1155 -69.74 48.98 -11.86
CA ALA A 1155 -71.19 48.95 -11.61
C ALA A 1155 -71.81 50.35 -11.39
N ASP A 1156 -70.96 51.37 -11.18
CA ASP A 1156 -71.38 52.73 -10.87
C ASP A 1156 -70.37 53.74 -11.42
N GLN A 1157 -70.78 54.99 -11.62
CA GLN A 1157 -69.88 56.06 -12.03
C GLN A 1157 -68.85 56.32 -10.93
N MET A 1158 -67.59 56.02 -11.22
CA MET A 1158 -66.48 56.24 -10.30
C MET A 1158 -65.85 57.58 -10.64
N ASP A 1159 -66.38 58.69 -10.13
CA ASP A 1159 -65.80 60.03 -10.31
C ASP A 1159 -66.22 60.99 -9.17
N GLU A 1160 -65.71 62.22 -9.22
CA GLU A 1160 -66.00 63.26 -8.22
C GLU A 1160 -67.47 63.69 -8.18
N SER A 1161 -68.26 63.40 -9.22
CA SER A 1161 -69.66 63.80 -9.36
C SER A 1161 -70.68 62.79 -8.86
N ASN A 1162 -70.26 61.56 -8.52
CA ASN A 1162 -71.14 60.56 -7.90
C ASN A 1162 -71.63 61.07 -6.52
N PRO A 1163 -72.95 61.17 -6.24
CA PRO A 1163 -73.46 61.70 -4.98
C PRO A 1163 -73.39 60.72 -3.80
N ASP A 1164 -73.22 59.42 -4.06
CA ASP A 1164 -73.44 58.34 -3.08
C ASP A 1164 -72.15 57.67 -2.58
N ALA A 1165 -71.02 57.82 -3.28
CA ALA A 1165 -69.71 57.31 -2.86
C ALA A 1165 -68.54 58.02 -3.56
N ALA A 1166 -67.38 58.02 -2.92
CA ALA A 1166 -66.08 58.40 -3.50
C ALA A 1166 -65.11 57.22 -3.45
N VAL A 1167 -64.49 56.87 -4.58
CA VAL A 1167 -63.38 55.90 -4.63
C VAL A 1167 -62.03 56.63 -4.69
N PRO A 1168 -60.89 55.98 -4.43
CA PRO A 1168 -59.58 56.59 -4.66
C PRO A 1168 -59.43 57.08 -6.12
N ALA A 1169 -58.78 58.23 -6.30
CA ALA A 1169 -58.75 58.95 -7.57
C ALA A 1169 -58.12 58.17 -8.73
N GLU A 1170 -57.23 57.23 -8.44
CA GLU A 1170 -56.63 56.31 -9.40
C GLU A 1170 -57.65 55.34 -10.04
N TYR A 1171 -58.81 55.12 -9.41
CA TYR A 1171 -59.92 54.34 -9.94
C TYR A 1171 -61.01 55.20 -10.56
N TYR A 1172 -60.78 56.50 -10.74
CA TYR A 1172 -61.74 57.34 -11.43
C TYR A 1172 -61.87 56.94 -12.90
N SER A 1173 -63.09 57.05 -13.44
CA SER A 1173 -63.45 56.58 -14.77
C SER A 1173 -62.59 57.21 -15.87
N ASN A 1174 -62.19 58.48 -15.71
CA ASN A 1174 -61.27 59.17 -16.62
C ASN A 1174 -59.84 58.59 -16.58
N VAL A 1175 -59.38 58.13 -15.41
CA VAL A 1175 -58.09 57.45 -15.26
C VAL A 1175 -58.17 56.04 -15.85
N LEU A 1176 -59.21 55.28 -15.46
CA LEU A 1176 -59.44 53.92 -15.94
C LEU A 1176 -59.57 53.85 -17.46
N SER A 1177 -60.26 54.81 -18.09
CA SER A 1177 -60.38 54.88 -19.56
C SER A 1177 -59.04 55.02 -20.28
N GLY A 1178 -57.99 55.51 -19.61
CA GLY A 1178 -56.63 55.58 -20.15
C GLY A 1178 -55.83 54.28 -20.01
N LEU A 1179 -56.35 53.30 -19.25
CA LEU A 1179 -55.68 52.03 -18.94
C LEU A 1179 -56.29 50.82 -19.65
N THR A 1180 -57.51 50.96 -20.17
CA THR A 1180 -58.27 49.89 -20.85
C THR A 1180 -58.61 50.28 -22.29
N LYS A 1181 -58.84 49.31 -23.18
CA LYS A 1181 -59.41 49.60 -24.50
C LYS A 1181 -60.86 50.05 -24.39
N MET A 1182 -61.59 49.46 -23.43
CA MET A 1182 -63.00 49.77 -23.22
C MET A 1182 -63.34 49.80 -21.73
N LEU A 1183 -64.00 50.88 -21.29
CA LEU A 1183 -64.54 51.02 -19.95
C LEU A 1183 -66.06 50.94 -20.04
N ILE A 1184 -66.67 49.99 -19.34
CA ILE A 1184 -68.10 49.72 -19.41
C ILE A 1184 -68.74 49.93 -18.05
N LEU A 1185 -69.67 50.87 -18.00
CA LEU A 1185 -70.56 51.08 -16.87
C LEU A 1185 -71.78 50.16 -17.00
N VAL A 1186 -72.03 49.33 -15.99
CA VAL A 1186 -73.17 48.41 -15.90
C VAL A 1186 -74.06 48.85 -14.72
N PRO A 1187 -75.13 49.64 -14.96
CA PRO A 1187 -75.90 50.23 -13.87
C PRO A 1187 -76.63 49.21 -13.00
N PRO A 1188 -76.87 49.49 -11.69
CA PRO A 1188 -77.37 48.52 -10.69
C PRO A 1188 -78.80 47.95 -10.87
N LEU A 1189 -79.45 48.19 -12.02
CA LEU A 1189 -80.85 47.81 -12.28
C LEU A 1189 -81.05 47.09 -13.62
N VAL A 1190 -79.97 46.81 -14.38
CA VAL A 1190 -80.07 46.40 -15.79
C VAL A 1190 -80.14 44.87 -15.97
N MET A 1191 -79.64 44.06 -15.02
CA MET A 1191 -79.39 42.63 -15.25
C MET A 1191 -80.21 41.71 -14.32
N LYS A 1192 -81.51 41.53 -14.62
CA LYS A 1192 -82.37 40.53 -13.93
C LYS A 1192 -82.95 39.43 -14.83
N LYS A 1193 -82.50 39.31 -16.08
CA LYS A 1193 -82.95 38.24 -17.01
C LYS A 1193 -81.82 37.23 -17.28
N PRO A 1194 -82.07 35.91 -17.18
CA PRO A 1194 -81.10 34.88 -17.55
C PRO A 1194 -80.59 35.04 -18.99
N GLY A 1195 -79.30 34.82 -19.23
CA GLY A 1195 -78.66 34.95 -20.55
C GLY A 1195 -78.38 36.39 -21.00
N THR A 1196 -78.54 37.38 -20.12
CA THR A 1196 -78.20 38.78 -20.41
C THR A 1196 -76.68 38.99 -20.41
N GLY A 1197 -75.94 38.35 -19.49
CA GLY A 1197 -74.48 38.39 -19.45
C GLY A 1197 -73.82 37.89 -20.74
N ASP A 1198 -74.23 36.73 -21.26
CA ASP A 1198 -73.71 36.18 -22.52
C ASP A 1198 -73.93 37.11 -23.72
N ARG A 1199 -75.08 37.78 -23.77
CA ARG A 1199 -75.40 38.75 -24.84
C ARG A 1199 -74.54 40.00 -24.75
N VAL A 1200 -74.35 40.53 -23.54
CA VAL A 1200 -73.49 41.70 -23.31
C VAL A 1200 -72.05 41.33 -23.66
N LEU A 1201 -71.56 40.17 -23.23
CA LEU A 1201 -70.24 39.68 -23.58
C LEU A 1201 -70.04 39.54 -25.09
N ALA A 1202 -71.04 39.01 -25.82
CA ALA A 1202 -70.98 38.91 -27.28
C ALA A 1202 -70.86 40.29 -27.95
N GLN A 1203 -71.62 41.29 -27.47
CA GLN A 1203 -71.53 42.67 -27.97
C GLN A 1203 -70.17 43.32 -27.65
N VAL A 1204 -69.69 43.13 -26.43
CA VAL A 1204 -68.37 43.60 -25.98
C VAL A 1204 -67.26 43.03 -26.86
N LYS A 1205 -67.29 41.73 -27.13
CA LYS A 1205 -66.34 41.07 -28.02
C LYS A 1205 -66.44 41.55 -29.47
N GLU A 1206 -67.65 41.83 -29.95
CA GLU A 1206 -67.83 42.39 -31.30
C GLU A 1206 -67.24 43.80 -31.40
N GLN A 1207 -67.40 44.64 -30.37
CA GLN A 1207 -66.78 45.96 -30.32
C GLN A 1207 -65.25 45.88 -30.21
N LEU A 1208 -64.72 44.99 -29.36
CA LEU A 1208 -63.27 44.76 -29.26
C LEU A 1208 -62.64 44.27 -30.57
N LYS A 1209 -63.40 43.55 -31.41
CA LYS A 1209 -62.94 43.15 -32.76
C LYS A 1209 -62.90 44.31 -33.75
N GLN A 1210 -63.69 45.37 -33.50
CA GLN A 1210 -63.74 46.55 -34.36
C GLN A 1210 -62.69 47.61 -33.99
N MET A 1211 -62.20 47.59 -32.74
CA MET A 1211 -61.12 48.43 -32.22
C MET A 1211 -59.74 47.82 -32.50
#